data_AF-A0AA39E8X2-F1
#
_entry.id   AF-A0AA39E8X2-F1
#
_cell.length_a   1.000
_cell.length_b   1.000
_cell.length_c   1.000
_cell.angle_alpha   90.00
_cell.angle_beta   90.00
_cell.angle_gamma   90.00
#
_symmetry.space_group_name_H-M   'P 1'
#
loop_
_entity.id
_entity.type
_entity.pdbx_description
1 polymer ?
#
loop_
_entity_poly.entity_id
_entity_poly.type
_entity_poly.pdbx_seq_one_letter_code
_entity_poly.pdbx_strand_id
1 'polypeptide(L)'
;MGLSHGLGDNLVHVSCGLVVWGPLNHDPTVIRGFDRSRLLDLCLWILGRVHRSDRPPSSESELTIPIPAKMMPPELQPRSYRPFISSASAPTFSSFNGGYSPERSPNPNPNSPFMGNGRSRSLSKSRFSPSSFIHNARIAIALVPCAAFLLDLGGTPVVATLTLGLMIAYILDSLNFKSGSFFGVWFSLIAAQIAFFFSSSIFSTFNSIPLSLLAAFLCAETNFLIGVWASLQFKWIQIENPSIVLSLERLLFACVPFAASALFAWATISAVGMNNASYYLMAFNCVFYWVFSIPRISSFKNKQEVGYHGGAVPDDILILGPLESCFHTLNLLFFPLVFHIASHYSVMFSSAASASDLFLLFFIPFLFLLYASTRGALWWVTKNAHQLQSIRVVNGAIALVVVVICLEIRVVFHSFGRYIQVPPPLNYLLVTTTMLGGASAAGAYAVGMIGDAFSSVAFTALAVLVSAAGAIVVGFPILFLPLPAVSGFYLARFFTKKSLPSYFAFVVLGSLMVTWFVLHNFWDLNIWLAGMSLKSFCKLILVDVVLAMVIPGLALLPSKLHFLTEVGLISHALLLCYIENRFFSYSSIYYYGLDEDVMYPSYMVIMTTFLGLALVRRLLVDQRIGPKAVWVLICLYSSKLAMLFISSKSVVWVTAVLLLAVSPPLLLYKDKSRAASKMKAWQGYAHASVVALSVWFCRETIFEALQWWNGRPPSDGLLLGFCIVLTGLACVPIVAVHFSHVLSAKRCLVLVVATGLLFILMEPPIPLSWTYRSDLIKAARQSSDDVSIYGFVATKPTWPSWLLIAAILLTLAAVTSIIPINYMVELRALYSVAIGIALGIYISAEYFLQAAVLHALIVITMVCASVFVVFTHFPSASSTRLLPWVFALLVALFPVTYLLEGQMRIKSILMDSGVEDMVEEDYKLTALLAIEGARTSLLGLYAAIFMLIALEIKFELASLLREKAFERGGRHNQSAQSSSANFPAKMRFMQQRRASTVPTFTIKRMAAEGAWMPAVGNVATVMCFAICLILNVNLTGGSNRAIFFLAPILLLLNQDSDLVAGFGDKQRYFPVTIVISAYLVLTSLYSIWEDVWHGNAGWGLEIGGPDWFFAVKNLALLILTFPSHILFNRFVWSYTKQTDSTPLLTLPLNLPSIIITDVIKVKILGLLGIIYSLAQYLISRQQYITGLKYI
;
A
#
# COMPACT_ATOMS: atom_id res chain seq x y z
N MET A 1 57.76 14.00 -0.67
CA MET A 1 58.51 14.04 0.61
C MET A 1 57.67 13.29 1.64
N GLY A 2 58.24 12.26 2.27
CA GLY A 2 57.66 11.56 3.44
C GLY A 2 57.00 10.22 3.12
N LEU A 3 57.79 9.14 3.27
CA LEU A 3 57.47 7.71 3.21
C LEU A 3 57.10 7.16 4.60
N SER A 4 56.60 5.90 4.61
CA SER A 4 56.69 4.89 5.69
C SER A 4 55.68 4.97 6.85
N HIS A 5 55.23 3.90 7.51
CA HIS A 5 55.15 2.44 7.32
C HIS A 5 54.24 1.97 8.49
N GLY A 6 53.49 0.86 8.34
CA GLY A 6 52.87 0.18 9.48
C GLY A 6 51.76 -0.81 9.15
N LEU A 7 52.15 -2.02 8.74
CA LEU A 7 51.33 -3.24 8.66
C LEU A 7 50.83 -3.70 10.05
N GLY A 8 49.65 -4.33 10.08
CA GLY A 8 49.15 -5.14 11.19
C GLY A 8 47.81 -5.81 10.83
N ASP A 9 47.86 -7.12 10.63
CA ASP A 9 46.79 -8.02 10.19
C ASP A 9 45.50 -7.96 11.05
N ASN A 10 44.34 -8.19 10.41
CA ASN A 10 43.29 -9.05 11.00
C ASN A 10 42.25 -9.54 9.98
N LEU A 11 41.96 -10.83 10.11
CA LEU A 11 41.12 -11.69 9.29
C LEU A 11 39.65 -11.28 9.15
N VAL A 12 39.16 -11.60 7.94
CA VAL A 12 37.81 -11.91 7.45
C VAL A 12 36.73 -12.28 8.50
N HIS A 13 35.59 -11.58 8.41
CA HIS A 13 34.26 -12.17 8.57
C HIS A 13 33.35 -11.67 7.44
N VAL A 14 33.24 -12.45 6.36
CA VAL A 14 32.21 -12.26 5.32
C VAL A 14 30.91 -12.85 5.86
N SER A 15 29.98 -11.96 6.21
CA SER A 15 28.57 -12.27 6.44
C SER A 15 27.70 -11.52 5.44
N CYS A 16 26.72 -12.24 4.92
CA CYS A 16 25.77 -11.82 3.89
C CYS A 16 25.15 -10.43 4.11
N GLY A 17 25.06 -9.67 3.02
CA GLY A 17 23.92 -8.81 2.68
C GLY A 17 23.41 -7.88 3.78
N LEU A 18 24.22 -6.91 4.19
CA LEU A 18 23.76 -5.71 4.88
C LEU A 18 24.18 -4.49 4.04
N VAL A 19 23.22 -3.78 3.46
CA VAL A 19 23.46 -2.46 2.87
C VAL A 19 23.66 -1.49 4.03
N VAL A 20 24.92 -1.30 4.42
CA VAL A 20 25.35 -0.28 5.37
C VAL A 20 25.46 1.04 4.61
N TRP A 21 24.59 2.01 4.92
CA TRP A 21 24.84 3.41 4.60
C TRP A 21 25.55 4.04 5.79
N GLY A 22 26.87 4.21 5.67
CA GLY A 22 27.71 4.98 6.59
C GLY A 22 28.39 6.13 5.83
N PRO A 23 28.65 7.29 6.47
CA PRO A 23 28.94 8.54 5.78
C PRO A 23 30.43 8.70 5.50
N LEU A 24 30.82 9.18 4.31
CA LEU A 24 32.06 9.96 4.12
C LEU A 24 32.14 10.59 2.71
N ASN A 25 32.32 11.93 2.74
CA ASN A 25 32.95 12.84 1.79
C ASN A 25 32.36 13.09 0.38
N HIS A 26 31.76 14.29 0.29
CA HIS A 26 31.76 15.24 -0.84
C HIS A 26 32.06 14.70 -2.25
N ASP A 27 31.03 14.10 -2.87
CA ASP A 27 30.83 14.08 -4.32
C ASP A 27 29.45 14.72 -4.62
N PRO A 28 29.34 15.73 -5.51
CA PRO A 28 28.08 16.43 -5.77
C PRO A 28 27.12 15.65 -6.67
N THR A 29 27.42 14.40 -7.04
CA THR A 29 26.65 13.57 -7.97
C THR A 29 25.57 12.70 -7.32
N VAL A 30 25.50 12.64 -5.98
CA VAL A 30 24.63 11.67 -5.27
C VAL A 30 23.49 12.34 -4.44
N ILE A 31 23.45 13.67 -4.30
CA ILE A 31 22.54 14.36 -3.34
C ILE A 31 21.31 15.04 -4.01
N ARG A 32 20.86 14.60 -5.18
CA ARG A 32 19.54 15.04 -5.72
C ARG A 32 18.61 13.88 -6.07
N GLY A 33 18.72 12.78 -5.33
CA GLY A 33 17.70 11.74 -5.24
C GLY A 33 16.62 12.11 -4.24
N PHE A 34 15.75 13.07 -4.57
CA PHE A 34 14.49 13.27 -3.83
C PHE A 34 13.32 12.82 -4.71
N ASP A 35 12.49 11.96 -4.11
CA ASP A 35 11.53 11.07 -4.76
C ASP A 35 10.38 11.79 -5.47
N ARG A 36 10.48 11.92 -6.80
CA ARG A 36 9.30 12.14 -7.67
C ARG A 36 8.32 10.95 -7.65
N SER A 37 8.76 9.79 -7.16
CA SER A 37 7.97 8.56 -7.08
C SER A 37 6.87 8.62 -6.00
N ARG A 38 7.14 9.27 -4.86
CA ARG A 38 6.29 9.21 -3.65
C ARG A 38 5.09 10.16 -3.66
N LEU A 39 5.23 11.32 -4.33
CA LEU A 39 4.12 12.25 -4.57
C LEU A 39 3.09 11.66 -5.58
N LEU A 40 3.46 10.58 -6.27
CA LEU A 40 2.69 9.96 -7.33
C LEU A 40 2.23 8.54 -6.99
N ASP A 41 2.93 7.80 -6.13
CA ASP A 41 2.33 6.68 -5.37
C ASP A 41 1.08 7.15 -4.61
N LEU A 42 1.12 8.39 -4.14
CA LEU A 42 -0.04 9.10 -3.61
C LEU A 42 -1.19 9.24 -4.62
N CYS A 43 -0.88 9.56 -5.88
CA CYS A 43 -1.85 9.80 -6.94
C CYS A 43 -2.37 8.48 -7.56
N LEU A 44 -1.52 7.47 -7.71
CA LEU A 44 -1.85 6.13 -8.19
C LEU A 44 -2.66 5.34 -7.16
N TRP A 45 -2.39 5.52 -5.86
CA TRP A 45 -3.22 4.98 -4.78
C TRP A 45 -4.62 5.61 -4.77
N ILE A 46 -4.73 6.91 -5.03
CA ILE A 46 -6.01 7.62 -5.20
C ILE A 46 -6.79 7.06 -6.41
N LEU A 47 -6.14 6.86 -7.56
CA LEU A 47 -6.77 6.27 -8.77
C LEU A 47 -7.23 4.81 -8.54
N GLY A 48 -6.46 4.01 -7.79
CA GLY A 48 -6.79 2.62 -7.49
C GLY A 48 -8.01 2.43 -6.58
N ARG A 49 -8.27 3.36 -5.64
CA ARG A 49 -9.43 3.30 -4.73
C ARG A 49 -10.66 4.09 -5.19
N VAL A 50 -10.48 5.19 -5.91
CA VAL A 50 -11.62 5.97 -6.46
C VAL A 50 -12.45 5.12 -7.44
N HIS A 51 -11.89 4.08 -8.04
CA HIS A 51 -12.64 3.18 -8.92
C HIS A 51 -13.35 1.99 -8.22
N ARG A 52 -13.03 1.69 -6.94
CA ARG A 52 -13.61 0.57 -6.16
C ARG A 52 -14.73 0.96 -5.19
N SER A 53 -15.04 2.25 -5.03
CA SER A 53 -15.95 2.74 -3.98
C SER A 53 -17.41 2.94 -4.40
N ASP A 54 -17.81 2.60 -5.63
CA ASP A 54 -19.22 2.67 -6.04
C ASP A 54 -19.85 1.26 -6.03
N ARG A 55 -20.21 0.78 -4.83
CA ARG A 55 -21.30 -0.19 -4.67
C ARG A 55 -22.53 0.58 -4.17
N PRO A 56 -23.67 0.59 -4.89
CA PRO A 56 -24.93 1.02 -4.30
C PRO A 56 -25.40 -0.04 -3.27
N PRO A 57 -26.09 0.36 -2.19
CA PRO A 57 -26.78 -0.59 -1.32
C PRO A 57 -27.93 -1.28 -2.08
N SER A 58 -28.09 -2.55 -1.76
CA SER A 58 -29.00 -3.54 -2.35
C SER A 58 -30.48 -3.18 -2.29
N SER A 59 -31.17 -3.59 -3.35
CA SER A 59 -32.62 -3.57 -3.59
C SER A 59 -33.37 -4.72 -2.92
N GLU A 60 -34.50 -4.42 -2.26
CA GLU A 60 -35.73 -5.22 -2.10
C GLU A 60 -36.86 -4.17 -1.98
N SER A 61 -37.96 -4.14 -2.74
CA SER A 61 -38.90 -5.20 -3.16
C SER A 61 -39.75 -4.73 -4.38
N GLU A 62 -40.07 -5.66 -5.29
CA GLU A 62 -41.04 -5.50 -6.39
C GLU A 62 -42.45 -5.93 -5.93
N LEU A 63 -43.50 -5.15 -6.26
CA LEU A 63 -44.69 -5.62 -7.00
C LEU A 63 -45.71 -4.47 -7.21
N THR A 64 -46.00 -4.08 -8.46
CA THR A 64 -47.34 -3.89 -9.08
C THR A 64 -47.24 -3.10 -10.39
N ILE A 65 -47.88 -3.63 -11.44
CA ILE A 65 -48.04 -3.09 -12.82
C ILE A 65 -49.46 -2.49 -12.89
N PRO A 66 -49.70 -1.28 -13.48
CA PRO A 66 -50.04 -1.19 -14.92
C PRO A 66 -49.52 0.03 -15.73
N ILE A 67 -49.31 -0.31 -17.01
CA ILE A 67 -49.18 0.34 -18.34
C ILE A 67 -49.79 1.78 -18.56
N PRO A 68 -49.52 2.47 -19.70
CA PRO A 68 -48.44 3.43 -19.93
C PRO A 68 -48.95 4.87 -20.18
N ALA A 69 -48.32 5.88 -19.60
CA ALA A 69 -48.51 7.27 -20.01
C ALA A 69 -47.15 7.92 -20.29
N LYS A 70 -47.03 8.49 -21.51
CA LYS A 70 -45.93 9.37 -21.96
C LYS A 70 -45.47 10.28 -20.83
N MET A 71 -44.20 10.16 -20.42
CA MET A 71 -43.56 11.12 -19.52
C MET A 71 -42.20 11.52 -20.08
N MET A 72 -42.14 12.78 -20.53
CA MET A 72 -40.92 13.52 -20.79
C MET A 72 -40.09 13.60 -19.47
N PRO A 73 -38.75 13.62 -19.55
CA PRO A 73 -37.91 13.76 -18.35
C PRO A 73 -38.05 15.17 -17.76
N PRO A 74 -38.02 15.34 -16.42
CA PRO A 74 -38.03 16.66 -15.81
C PRO A 74 -36.66 17.31 -16.03
N GLU A 75 -36.62 18.29 -16.92
CA GLU A 75 -35.48 19.17 -17.16
C GLU A 75 -35.25 20.11 -15.96
N LEU A 76 -33.97 20.32 -15.66
CA LEU A 76 -33.34 21.60 -15.28
C LEU A 76 -34.31 22.73 -14.93
N GLN A 77 -34.79 22.78 -13.69
CA GLN A 77 -35.21 24.06 -13.09
C GLN A 77 -34.03 24.68 -12.32
N PRO A 78 -33.42 25.77 -12.82
CA PRO A 78 -32.87 26.76 -11.90
C PRO A 78 -34.04 27.32 -11.08
N ARG A 79 -33.88 27.40 -9.76
CA ARG A 79 -34.86 28.09 -8.89
C ARG A 79 -35.07 29.51 -9.43
N SER A 80 -36.19 29.72 -10.13
CA SER A 80 -36.67 31.03 -10.53
C SER A 80 -37.16 31.76 -9.28
N TYR A 81 -36.42 32.79 -8.87
CA TYR A 81 -36.93 33.82 -7.97
C TYR A 81 -38.14 34.49 -8.64
N ARG A 82 -39.32 34.47 -8.00
CA ARG A 82 -40.43 35.36 -8.36
C ARG A 82 -40.14 36.76 -7.81
N PRO A 83 -40.28 37.85 -8.59
CA PRO A 83 -40.31 39.19 -8.03
C PRO A 83 -41.69 39.46 -7.41
N PHE A 84 -41.71 39.94 -6.16
CA PHE A 84 -42.92 40.49 -5.55
C PHE A 84 -43.16 41.90 -6.13
N ILE A 85 -44.39 42.10 -6.61
CA ILE A 85 -44.92 43.38 -7.07
C ILE A 85 -45.11 44.30 -5.86
N SER A 86 -44.64 45.53 -5.99
CA SER A 86 -44.90 46.66 -5.12
C SER A 86 -46.31 47.22 -5.34
N SER A 87 -47.07 47.42 -4.27
CA SER A 87 -48.26 48.27 -4.25
C SER A 87 -48.21 49.17 -3.01
N ALA A 88 -48.20 50.47 -3.25
CA ALA A 88 -48.22 51.53 -2.26
C ALA A 88 -49.65 51.85 -1.81
N SER A 89 -49.87 52.07 -0.51
CA SER A 89 -50.91 52.97 0.03
C SER A 89 -50.71 53.21 1.54
N ALA A 90 -50.28 54.44 1.86
CA ALA A 90 -50.57 55.34 3.00
C ALA A 90 -50.68 54.86 4.48
N PRO A 91 -50.40 55.75 5.47
CA PRO A 91 -49.97 55.41 6.82
C PRO A 91 -51.04 55.58 7.90
N THR A 92 -50.89 54.91 9.05
CA THR A 92 -51.58 55.28 10.30
C THR A 92 -50.70 54.99 11.53
N PHE A 93 -50.59 56.00 12.37
CA PHE A 93 -49.92 56.05 13.68
C PHE A 93 -50.62 55.18 14.73
N SER A 94 -49.87 54.64 15.72
CA SER A 94 -49.93 55.08 17.14
C SER A 94 -49.28 54.10 18.14
N SER A 95 -48.34 54.64 18.93
CA SER A 95 -48.08 54.44 20.36
C SER A 95 -47.93 53.04 21.01
N PHE A 96 -46.76 52.88 21.62
CA PHE A 96 -46.48 52.12 22.84
C PHE A 96 -47.55 52.31 23.94
N ASN A 97 -47.91 51.25 24.66
CA ASN A 97 -47.95 51.30 26.13
C ASN A 97 -47.84 49.91 26.79
N GLY A 98 -47.37 49.91 28.04
CA GLY A 98 -46.86 48.78 28.80
C GLY A 98 -47.88 47.84 29.44
N GLY A 99 -47.36 46.70 29.92
CA GLY A 99 -47.34 46.42 31.36
C GLY A 99 -48.36 45.43 31.96
N TYR A 100 -47.79 44.41 32.63
CA TYR A 100 -48.26 43.69 33.83
C TYR A 100 -49.29 42.53 33.75
N SER A 101 -48.75 41.31 33.91
CA SER A 101 -49.02 40.25 34.94
C SER A 101 -50.45 39.66 35.15
N PRO A 102 -50.63 38.60 35.99
CA PRO A 102 -50.06 37.24 36.00
C PRO A 102 -51.14 36.12 36.25
N GLU A 103 -50.69 34.86 36.41
CA GLU A 103 -51.37 33.70 37.01
C GLU A 103 -52.65 33.08 36.38
N ARG A 104 -52.56 31.77 36.04
CA ARG A 104 -53.46 30.74 36.60
C ARG A 104 -52.96 29.31 36.31
N SER A 105 -52.78 28.56 37.38
CA SER A 105 -52.63 27.09 37.41
C SER A 105 -54.03 26.42 37.45
N PRO A 106 -54.14 25.11 37.74
CA PRO A 106 -54.27 24.00 36.79
C PRO A 106 -55.67 23.34 36.86
N ASN A 107 -55.95 22.33 36.03
CA ASN A 107 -57.05 21.41 36.32
C ASN A 107 -56.63 19.93 36.12
N PRO A 108 -56.87 19.06 37.10
CA PRO A 108 -56.50 17.64 37.07
C PRO A 108 -57.67 16.78 36.58
N ASN A 109 -57.39 15.59 36.05
CA ASN A 109 -58.26 14.45 36.34
C ASN A 109 -57.47 13.13 36.36
N PRO A 110 -57.67 12.28 37.38
CA PRO A 110 -56.96 11.02 37.60
C PRO A 110 -57.74 9.84 37.00
N ASN A 111 -57.06 8.75 36.64
CA ASN A 111 -57.53 7.36 36.82
C ASN A 111 -56.58 6.35 36.12
N SER A 112 -55.69 5.74 36.91
CA SER A 112 -55.38 4.30 36.80
C SER A 112 -54.48 3.89 37.97
N PRO A 113 -54.90 2.93 38.83
CA PRO A 113 -54.04 2.36 39.86
C PRO A 113 -53.20 1.21 39.26
N PHE A 114 -51.95 1.07 39.69
CA PHE A 114 -51.39 -0.15 40.29
C PHE A 114 -49.85 -0.05 40.42
N MET A 115 -49.38 -0.44 41.60
CA MET A 115 -47.96 -0.53 41.99
C MET A 115 -47.15 -1.44 41.06
N GLY A 116 -45.89 -1.09 40.83
CA GLY A 116 -44.91 -1.98 40.21
C GLY A 116 -43.53 -1.33 40.11
N ASN A 117 -42.64 -1.70 41.03
CA ASN A 117 -41.26 -1.27 41.17
C ASN A 117 -40.47 -1.42 39.84
N GLY A 118 -39.86 -0.34 39.32
CA GLY A 118 -39.14 -0.37 38.04
C GLY A 118 -38.05 0.69 37.93
N ARG A 119 -36.85 0.39 38.44
CA ARG A 119 -35.60 1.07 38.03
C ARG A 119 -35.39 0.85 36.53
N SER A 120 -35.71 1.85 35.69
CA SER A 120 -35.11 2.02 34.35
C SER A 120 -35.36 3.43 33.83
N ARG A 121 -34.48 4.37 34.18
CA ARG A 121 -34.31 5.61 33.40
C ARG A 121 -33.30 5.33 32.28
N SER A 122 -33.68 5.76 31.07
CA SER A 122 -32.89 5.86 29.84
C SER A 122 -32.75 4.60 28.97
N LEU A 123 -33.62 4.50 27.96
CA LEU A 123 -33.38 3.80 26.68
C LEU A 123 -34.57 4.04 25.72
N SER A 124 -34.85 5.29 25.35
CA SER A 124 -35.80 5.59 24.25
C SER A 124 -35.55 6.96 23.62
N LYS A 125 -34.52 7.05 22.77
CA LYS A 125 -34.35 8.01 21.65
C LYS A 125 -32.98 7.75 20.98
N SER A 126 -32.84 6.65 20.24
CA SER A 126 -31.59 6.37 19.52
C SER A 126 -31.46 7.28 18.29
N ARG A 127 -30.72 8.39 18.44
CA ARG A 127 -30.30 9.29 17.35
C ARG A 127 -29.13 8.71 16.52
N PHE A 128 -28.74 7.47 16.76
CA PHE A 128 -27.52 6.84 16.23
C PHE A 128 -27.85 5.65 15.33
N SER A 129 -27.21 5.57 14.17
CA SER A 129 -27.30 4.44 13.24
C SER A 129 -25.90 3.88 12.96
N PRO A 130 -25.59 2.62 13.34
CA PRO A 130 -24.31 2.02 13.00
C PRO A 130 -24.25 1.79 11.48
N SER A 131 -23.40 2.54 10.79
CA SER A 131 -23.23 2.49 9.34
C SER A 131 -21.74 2.52 8.98
N SER A 132 -21.39 2.17 7.74
CA SER A 132 -20.01 2.34 7.27
C SER A 132 -19.64 3.83 7.24
N PHE A 133 -18.46 4.19 7.74
CA PHE A 133 -18.01 5.57 7.76
C PHE A 133 -17.96 6.15 6.32
N ILE A 134 -18.86 7.09 6.03
CA ILE A 134 -19.11 7.63 4.67
C ILE A 134 -17.91 8.47 4.20
N HIS A 135 -17.26 9.17 5.13
CA HIS A 135 -16.18 10.12 4.82
C HIS A 135 -14.78 9.49 4.78
N ASN A 136 -14.70 8.15 4.77
CA ASN A 136 -13.45 7.39 4.74
C ASN A 136 -12.49 7.85 3.62
N ALA A 137 -13.00 8.07 2.41
CA ALA A 137 -12.17 8.48 1.28
C ALA A 137 -11.53 9.86 1.48
N ARG A 138 -12.23 10.79 2.13
CA ARG A 138 -11.74 12.16 2.35
C ARG A 138 -10.63 12.20 3.38
N ILE A 139 -10.83 11.49 4.50
CA ILE A 139 -9.81 11.36 5.53
C ILE A 139 -8.58 10.67 4.97
N ALA A 140 -8.77 9.65 4.13
CA ALA A 140 -7.64 8.95 3.54
C ALA A 140 -6.83 9.80 2.55
N ILE A 141 -7.47 10.68 1.77
CA ILE A 141 -6.77 11.64 0.89
C ILE A 141 -5.85 12.58 1.69
N ALA A 142 -6.17 12.87 2.96
CA ALA A 142 -5.34 13.70 3.82
C ALA A 142 -4.31 12.88 4.62
N LEU A 143 -4.72 11.82 5.31
CA LEU A 143 -3.85 11.13 6.28
C LEU A 143 -2.90 10.10 5.67
N VAL A 144 -3.26 9.43 4.56
CA VAL A 144 -2.36 8.46 3.91
C VAL A 144 -1.07 9.11 3.39
N PRO A 145 -1.12 10.26 2.69
CA PRO A 145 0.08 11.03 2.36
C PRO A 145 0.94 11.38 3.58
N CYS A 146 0.30 11.87 4.64
CA CYS A 146 0.98 12.20 5.88
C CYS A 146 1.68 10.97 6.48
N ALA A 147 1.00 9.81 6.49
CA ALA A 147 1.57 8.55 6.96
C ALA A 147 2.77 8.13 6.12
N ALA A 148 2.70 8.25 4.78
CA ALA A 148 3.82 7.92 3.89
C ALA A 148 5.04 8.82 4.14
N PHE A 149 4.82 10.12 4.34
CA PHE A 149 5.88 11.06 4.70
C PHE A 149 6.50 10.76 6.08
N LEU A 150 5.68 10.36 7.07
CA LEU A 150 6.18 9.97 8.39
C LEU A 150 6.98 8.66 8.35
N LEU A 151 6.58 7.69 7.52
CA LEU A 151 7.32 6.44 7.31
C LEU A 151 8.69 6.72 6.69
N ASP A 152 8.75 7.66 5.75
CA ASP A 152 10.02 8.09 5.15
C ASP A 152 10.95 8.73 6.19
N LEU A 153 10.45 9.72 6.93
CA LEU A 153 11.20 10.35 8.01
C LEU A 153 11.63 9.37 9.12
N GLY A 154 10.82 8.34 9.37
CA GLY A 154 11.06 7.33 10.39
C GLY A 154 11.99 6.20 9.97
N GLY A 155 12.21 6.02 8.67
CA GLY A 155 13.09 4.99 8.12
C GLY A 155 12.67 3.54 8.45
N THR A 156 13.65 2.64 8.34
CA THR A 156 13.47 1.19 8.52
C THR A 156 12.90 0.76 9.89
N PRO A 157 13.26 1.35 11.05
CA PRO A 157 12.73 0.86 12.33
C PRO A 157 11.25 1.17 12.51
N VAL A 158 10.76 2.31 12.00
CA VAL A 158 9.33 2.65 12.06
C VAL A 158 8.52 1.74 11.14
N VAL A 159 9.02 1.45 9.93
CA VAL A 159 8.38 0.49 9.02
C VAL A 159 8.35 -0.92 9.65
N ALA A 160 9.47 -1.39 10.19
CA ALA A 160 9.55 -2.71 10.80
C ALA A 160 8.58 -2.86 11.99
N THR A 161 8.54 -1.88 12.90
CA THR A 161 7.64 -1.90 14.06
C THR A 161 6.16 -1.91 13.66
N LEU A 162 5.77 -1.12 12.65
CA LEU A 162 4.40 -1.12 12.14
C LEU A 162 4.04 -2.42 11.41
N THR A 163 4.92 -2.98 10.59
CA THR A 163 4.66 -4.27 9.91
C THR A 163 4.44 -5.40 10.91
N LEU A 164 5.31 -5.50 11.92
CA LEU A 164 5.19 -6.51 12.97
C LEU A 164 3.93 -6.29 13.82
N GLY A 165 3.62 -5.03 14.17
CA GLY A 165 2.40 -4.66 14.89
C GLY A 165 1.13 -5.01 14.12
N LEU A 166 1.10 -4.75 12.81
CA LEU A 166 -0.03 -5.12 11.93
C LEU A 166 -0.17 -6.63 11.77
N MET A 167 0.93 -7.38 11.69
CA MET A 167 0.90 -8.85 11.69
C MET A 167 0.27 -9.38 12.98
N ILE A 168 0.68 -8.86 14.14
CA ILE A 168 0.09 -9.24 15.44
C ILE A 168 -1.39 -8.88 15.50
N ALA A 169 -1.76 -7.67 15.09
CA ALA A 169 -3.16 -7.22 15.08
C ALA A 169 -4.04 -8.07 14.15
N TYR A 170 -3.50 -8.49 13.00
CA TYR A 170 -4.16 -9.39 12.06
C TYR A 170 -4.36 -10.79 12.63
N ILE A 171 -3.34 -11.35 13.30
CA ILE A 171 -3.45 -12.64 13.97
C ILE A 171 -4.53 -12.57 15.06
N LEU A 172 -4.53 -11.52 15.89
CA LEU A 172 -5.55 -11.33 16.93
C LEU A 172 -6.97 -11.16 16.36
N ASP A 173 -7.11 -10.47 15.24
CA ASP A 173 -8.41 -10.35 14.54
C ASP A 173 -8.86 -11.69 13.96
N SER A 174 -7.94 -12.47 13.38
CA SER A 174 -8.23 -13.82 12.86
C SER A 174 -8.67 -14.79 13.96
N LEU A 175 -8.19 -14.59 15.19
CA LEU A 175 -8.61 -15.33 16.39
C LEU A 175 -9.93 -14.80 16.99
N ASN A 176 -10.61 -13.85 16.33
CA ASN A 176 -11.82 -13.16 16.77
C ASN A 176 -11.66 -12.36 18.08
N PHE A 177 -10.43 -12.02 18.50
CA PHE A 177 -10.18 -11.23 19.70
C PHE A 177 -10.15 -9.72 19.37
N LYS A 178 -11.34 -9.16 19.15
CA LYS A 178 -11.55 -7.78 18.64
C LYS A 178 -10.90 -6.69 19.51
N SER A 179 -10.97 -6.83 20.84
CA SER A 179 -10.35 -5.86 21.76
C SER A 179 -8.83 -5.93 21.71
N GLY A 180 -8.24 -7.12 21.62
CA GLY A 180 -6.79 -7.26 21.47
C GLY A 180 -6.27 -6.77 20.12
N SER A 181 -7.04 -6.93 19.04
CA SER A 181 -6.69 -6.33 17.74
C SER A 181 -6.69 -4.79 17.83
N PHE A 182 -7.70 -4.21 18.47
CA PHE A 182 -7.77 -2.76 18.71
C PHE A 182 -6.57 -2.23 19.52
N PHE A 183 -6.27 -2.85 20.67
CA PHE A 183 -5.11 -2.46 21.48
C PHE A 183 -3.79 -2.74 20.76
N GLY A 184 -3.71 -3.81 19.95
CA GLY A 184 -2.55 -4.12 19.13
C GLY A 184 -2.22 -3.01 18.13
N VAL A 185 -3.24 -2.44 17.48
CA VAL A 185 -3.06 -1.28 16.59
C VAL A 185 -2.54 -0.07 17.37
N TRP A 186 -3.16 0.30 18.49
CA TRP A 186 -2.71 1.46 19.28
C TRP A 186 -1.30 1.29 19.87
N PHE A 187 -0.97 0.11 20.42
CA PHE A 187 0.38 -0.17 20.90
C PHE A 187 1.40 -0.15 19.76
N SER A 188 1.04 -0.61 18.57
CA SER A 188 1.92 -0.51 17.41
C SER A 188 2.20 0.94 17.01
N LEU A 189 1.19 1.83 17.05
CA LEU A 189 1.36 3.26 16.75
C LEU A 189 2.20 3.97 17.81
N ILE A 190 2.02 3.64 19.09
CA ILE A 190 2.84 4.16 20.19
C ILE A 190 4.29 3.68 20.07
N ALA A 191 4.50 2.38 19.83
CA ALA A 191 5.84 1.82 19.62
C ALA A 191 6.52 2.43 18.38
N ALA A 192 5.77 2.66 17.31
CA ALA A 192 6.25 3.36 16.12
C ALA A 192 6.64 4.81 16.43
N GLN A 193 5.89 5.53 17.27
CA GLN A 193 6.25 6.88 17.71
C GLN A 193 7.54 6.91 18.53
N ILE A 194 7.72 5.93 19.43
CA ILE A 194 8.94 5.78 20.21
C ILE A 194 10.12 5.48 19.27
N ALA A 195 9.96 4.52 18.36
CA ALA A 195 10.97 4.20 17.35
C ALA A 195 11.32 5.42 16.49
N PHE A 196 10.32 6.24 16.13
CA PHE A 196 10.52 7.49 15.41
C PHE A 196 11.36 8.48 16.20
N PHE A 197 11.13 8.66 17.51
CA PHE A 197 11.95 9.57 18.33
C PHE A 197 13.41 9.14 18.46
N PHE A 198 13.68 7.83 18.50
CA PHE A 198 15.05 7.31 18.61
C PHE A 198 15.76 7.16 17.26
N SER A 199 15.02 6.97 16.17
CA SER A 199 15.58 6.78 14.83
C SER A 199 15.69 8.06 14.02
N SER A 200 14.76 9.01 14.21
CA SER A 200 14.72 10.20 13.37
C SER A 200 15.81 11.19 13.79
N SER A 201 16.55 11.69 12.81
CA SER A 201 17.55 12.74 12.99
C SER A 201 16.91 14.11 13.27
N ILE A 202 15.64 14.20 13.66
CA ILE A 202 14.91 15.48 13.81
C ILE A 202 15.62 16.39 14.83
N PHE A 203 16.12 15.82 15.92
CA PHE A 203 16.90 16.55 16.93
C PHE A 203 18.29 16.99 16.44
N SER A 204 18.89 16.28 15.48
CA SER A 204 20.18 16.69 14.89
C SER A 204 20.02 17.56 13.64
N THR A 205 18.86 17.52 12.98
CA THR A 205 18.55 18.26 11.76
C THR A 205 18.12 19.69 12.08
N PHE A 206 17.38 19.88 13.18
CA PHE A 206 17.04 21.22 13.65
C PHE A 206 18.09 21.73 14.63
N ASN A 207 18.74 22.84 14.28
CA ASN A 207 19.67 23.55 15.18
C ASN A 207 19.00 24.13 16.45
N SER A 208 17.67 24.04 16.58
CA SER A 208 16.91 24.51 17.74
C SER A 208 16.01 23.43 18.34
N ILE A 209 16.21 23.20 19.64
CA ILE A 209 15.42 22.27 20.47
C ILE A 209 13.91 22.58 20.43
N PRO A 210 13.42 23.85 20.57
CA PRO A 210 11.98 24.10 20.56
C PRO A 210 11.32 23.77 19.22
N LEU A 211 12.02 23.98 18.10
CA LEU A 211 11.50 23.65 16.77
C LEU A 211 11.45 22.13 16.57
N SER A 212 12.46 21.41 17.05
CA SER A 212 12.46 19.94 17.06
C SER A 212 11.28 19.38 17.86
N LEU A 213 11.01 19.94 19.06
CA LEU A 213 9.87 19.54 19.89
C LEU A 213 8.52 19.83 19.22
N LEU A 214 8.38 20.97 18.54
CA LEU A 214 7.16 21.32 17.82
C LEU A 214 6.94 20.40 16.60
N ALA A 215 8.00 20.09 15.85
CA ALA A 215 7.94 19.16 14.72
C ALA A 215 7.61 17.73 15.20
N ALA A 216 8.22 17.28 16.29
CA ALA A 216 7.92 16.03 16.96
C ALA A 216 6.45 15.96 17.43
N PHE A 217 5.92 17.07 17.96
CA PHE A 217 4.52 17.18 18.37
C PHE A 217 3.57 17.06 17.18
N LEU A 218 3.85 17.74 16.06
CA LEU A 218 3.05 17.61 14.83
C LEU A 218 3.05 16.17 14.29
N CYS A 219 4.19 15.48 14.34
CA CYS A 219 4.30 14.07 13.96
C CYS A 219 3.49 13.16 14.91
N ALA A 220 3.54 13.42 16.22
CA ALA A 220 2.77 12.68 17.21
C ALA A 220 1.26 12.91 17.07
N GLU A 221 0.83 14.15 16.82
CA GLU A 221 -0.56 14.51 16.56
C GLU A 221 -1.11 13.77 15.33
N THR A 222 -0.34 13.75 14.24
CA THR A 222 -0.75 13.09 13.00
C THR A 222 -0.83 11.57 13.14
N ASN A 223 0.12 10.97 13.85
CA ASN A 223 0.07 9.55 14.21
C ASN A 223 -1.15 9.23 15.10
N PHE A 224 -1.48 10.10 16.05
CA PHE A 224 -2.69 10.00 16.85
C PHE A 224 -3.97 10.08 16.00
N LEU A 225 -4.06 11.01 15.04
CA LEU A 225 -5.19 11.11 14.12
C LEU A 225 -5.36 9.87 13.24
N ILE A 226 -4.25 9.22 12.82
CA ILE A 226 -4.28 7.91 12.14
C ILE A 226 -4.88 6.84 13.06
N GLY A 227 -4.51 6.82 14.34
CA GLY A 227 -5.09 5.93 15.35
C GLY A 227 -6.59 6.17 15.56
N VAL A 228 -7.04 7.43 15.60
CA VAL A 228 -8.46 7.79 15.66
C VAL A 228 -9.21 7.30 14.42
N TRP A 229 -8.63 7.48 13.22
CA TRP A 229 -9.22 7.00 11.98
C TRP A 229 -9.33 5.47 11.92
N ALA A 230 -8.32 4.75 12.42
CA ALA A 230 -8.34 3.29 12.56
C ALA A 230 -9.42 2.84 13.55
N SER A 231 -9.59 3.56 14.67
CA SER A 231 -10.59 3.27 15.71
C SER A 231 -12.03 3.29 15.16
N LEU A 232 -12.33 4.20 14.23
CA LEU A 232 -13.64 4.28 13.57
C LEU A 232 -13.96 3.09 12.67
N GLN A 233 -12.98 2.26 12.27
CA GLN A 233 -13.22 1.08 11.44
C GLN A 233 -13.75 -0.12 12.26
N PHE A 234 -13.58 -0.10 13.59
CA PHE A 234 -14.04 -1.17 14.46
C PHE A 234 -15.54 -1.04 14.75
N LYS A 235 -16.35 -1.91 14.13
CA LYS A 235 -17.81 -1.98 14.36
C LYS A 235 -18.18 -2.20 15.84
N TRP A 236 -17.34 -2.91 16.59
CA TRP A 236 -17.54 -3.14 18.02
C TRP A 236 -17.61 -1.82 18.81
N ILE A 237 -16.71 -0.87 18.55
CA ILE A 237 -16.69 0.45 19.20
C ILE A 237 -17.92 1.27 18.82
N GLN A 238 -18.37 1.17 17.56
CA GLN A 238 -19.57 1.87 17.08
C GLN A 238 -20.84 1.43 17.82
N ILE A 239 -20.94 0.16 18.19
CA ILE A 239 -22.12 -0.38 18.87
C ILE A 239 -22.08 -0.06 20.37
N GLU A 240 -20.90 -0.18 20.99
CA GLU A 240 -20.76 -0.05 22.45
C GLU A 240 -20.74 1.41 22.93
N ASN A 241 -20.10 2.31 22.16
CA ASN A 241 -19.91 3.71 22.57
C ASN A 241 -20.25 4.72 21.44
N PRO A 242 -21.54 4.93 21.13
CA PRO A 242 -21.97 5.78 20.01
C PRO A 242 -21.63 7.26 20.18
N SER A 243 -21.60 7.77 21.42
CA SER A 243 -21.22 9.17 21.70
C SER A 243 -19.73 9.43 21.40
N ILE A 244 -18.86 8.46 21.72
CA ILE A 244 -17.43 8.53 21.44
C ILE A 244 -17.19 8.51 19.93
N VAL A 245 -17.92 7.68 19.18
CA VAL A 245 -17.79 7.65 17.72
C VAL A 245 -18.16 8.98 17.06
N LEU A 246 -19.19 9.66 17.54
CA LEU A 246 -19.56 10.99 17.06
C LEU A 246 -18.51 12.06 17.41
N SER A 247 -17.89 11.99 18.59
CA SER A 247 -16.82 12.91 18.97
C SER A 247 -15.53 12.65 18.18
N LEU A 248 -15.17 11.39 17.93
CA LEU A 248 -14.03 11.02 17.08
C LEU A 248 -14.23 11.47 15.62
N GLU A 249 -15.44 11.37 15.07
CA GLU A 249 -15.76 11.91 13.74
C GLU A 249 -15.57 13.44 13.69
N ARG A 250 -16.07 14.17 14.70
CA ARG A 250 -15.88 15.63 14.82
C ARG A 250 -14.41 16.01 14.99
N LEU A 251 -13.67 15.27 15.82
CA LEU A 251 -12.25 15.49 16.07
C LEU A 251 -11.43 15.35 14.78
N LEU A 252 -11.67 14.31 13.98
CA LEU A 252 -10.99 14.14 12.70
C LEU A 252 -11.28 15.30 11.75
N PHE A 253 -12.55 15.72 11.62
CA PHE A 253 -12.91 16.82 10.74
C PHE A 253 -12.34 18.17 11.20
N ALA A 254 -12.16 18.37 12.50
CA ALA A 254 -11.58 19.59 13.07
C ALA A 254 -10.05 19.63 12.95
N CYS A 255 -9.33 18.55 13.28
CA CYS A 255 -7.87 18.60 13.41
C CYS A 255 -7.12 18.24 12.11
N VAL A 256 -7.66 17.35 11.27
CA VAL A 256 -6.97 16.88 10.06
C VAL A 256 -6.57 18.00 9.09
N PRO A 257 -7.39 19.05 8.82
CA PRO A 257 -7.01 20.11 7.90
C PRO A 257 -5.71 20.82 8.30
N PHE A 258 -5.50 21.08 9.59
CA PHE A 258 -4.30 21.78 10.10
C PHE A 258 -3.06 20.91 9.98
N ALA A 259 -3.16 19.68 10.49
CA ALA A 259 -2.05 18.75 10.53
C ALA A 259 -1.62 18.32 9.11
N ALA A 260 -2.59 18.05 8.24
CA ALA A 260 -2.33 17.68 6.85
C ALA A 260 -1.76 18.84 6.03
N SER A 261 -2.29 20.07 6.15
CA SER A 261 -1.73 21.22 5.44
C SER A 261 -0.26 21.49 5.81
N ALA A 262 0.08 21.34 7.08
CA ALA A 262 1.44 21.55 7.56
C ALA A 262 2.41 20.47 7.08
N LEU A 263 2.03 19.18 7.18
CA LEU A 263 2.88 18.08 6.69
C LEU A 263 3.03 18.09 5.17
N PHE A 264 1.96 18.39 4.41
CA PHE A 264 2.06 18.53 2.97
C PHE A 264 2.98 19.68 2.57
N ALA A 265 2.85 20.84 3.24
CA ALA A 265 3.75 21.96 3.02
C ALA A 265 5.19 21.55 3.32
N TRP A 266 5.45 20.91 4.48
CA TRP A 266 6.79 20.43 4.83
C TRP A 266 7.36 19.48 3.77
N ALA A 267 6.61 18.47 3.36
CA ALA A 267 7.03 17.52 2.32
C ALA A 267 7.31 18.20 0.96
N THR A 268 6.53 19.21 0.59
CA THR A 268 6.80 19.97 -0.65
C THR A 268 8.02 20.88 -0.53
N ILE A 269 8.22 21.51 0.62
CA ILE A 269 9.36 22.40 0.86
C ILE A 269 10.65 21.61 0.85
N SER A 270 10.68 20.40 1.42
CA SER A 270 11.86 19.53 1.35
C SER A 270 12.20 19.13 -0.08
N ALA A 271 11.21 19.05 -0.98
CA ALA A 271 11.42 18.65 -2.37
C ALA A 271 11.73 19.81 -3.33
N VAL A 272 11.10 20.98 -3.14
CA VAL A 272 11.13 22.11 -4.11
C VAL A 272 11.88 23.33 -3.56
N GLY A 273 12.11 23.41 -2.25
CA GLY A 273 12.78 24.54 -1.60
C GLY A 273 11.82 25.57 -0.99
N MET A 274 12.40 26.53 -0.26
CA MET A 274 11.66 27.48 0.60
C MET A 274 11.07 28.70 -0.13
N ASN A 275 11.59 29.05 -1.31
CA ASN A 275 11.30 30.34 -1.98
C ASN A 275 9.81 30.62 -2.17
N ASN A 276 9.02 29.61 -2.59
CA ASN A 276 7.58 29.74 -2.84
C ASN A 276 6.71 29.00 -1.79
N ALA A 277 7.27 28.72 -0.61
CA ALA A 277 6.65 27.86 0.39
C ALA A 277 5.27 28.35 0.88
N SER A 278 5.09 29.67 1.03
CA SER A 278 3.81 30.27 1.44
C SER A 278 2.68 30.02 0.43
N TYR A 279 3.00 30.00 -0.86
CA TYR A 279 2.04 29.70 -1.92
C TYR A 279 1.62 28.22 -1.94
N TYR A 280 2.54 27.30 -1.65
CA TYR A 280 2.21 25.87 -1.50
C TYR A 280 1.27 25.65 -0.31
N LEU A 281 1.58 26.26 0.83
CA LEU A 281 0.74 26.20 2.02
C LEU A 281 -0.65 26.79 1.78
N MET A 282 -0.74 27.93 1.08
CA MET A 282 -2.00 28.55 0.67
C MET A 282 -2.87 27.58 -0.17
N ALA A 283 -2.27 26.91 -1.16
CA ALA A 283 -2.96 25.96 -2.01
C ALA A 283 -3.50 24.75 -1.22
N PHE A 284 -2.67 24.16 -0.35
CA PHE A 284 -3.11 23.04 0.50
C PHE A 284 -4.22 23.44 1.46
N ASN A 285 -4.13 24.63 2.07
CA ASN A 285 -5.20 25.17 2.91
C ASN A 285 -6.51 25.33 2.15
N CYS A 286 -6.49 25.84 0.91
CA CYS A 286 -7.69 25.96 0.08
C CYS A 286 -8.32 24.59 -0.21
N VAL A 287 -7.50 23.59 -0.57
CA VAL A 287 -7.96 22.23 -0.85
C VAL A 287 -8.58 21.59 0.38
N PHE A 288 -7.88 21.59 1.52
CA PHE A 288 -8.40 20.97 2.75
C PHE A 288 -9.61 21.71 3.30
N TYR A 289 -9.68 23.04 3.18
CA TYR A 289 -10.87 23.80 3.50
C TYR A 289 -12.08 23.36 2.67
N TRP A 290 -11.91 23.14 1.35
CA TRP A 290 -12.99 22.63 0.50
C TRP A 290 -13.48 21.24 0.89
N VAL A 291 -12.54 20.35 1.24
CA VAL A 291 -12.82 18.94 1.56
C VAL A 291 -13.55 18.81 2.90
N PHE A 292 -13.16 19.61 3.91
CA PHE A 292 -13.59 19.45 5.29
C PHE A 292 -14.55 20.53 5.82
N SER A 293 -14.37 21.81 5.48
CA SER A 293 -15.08 22.93 6.13
C SER A 293 -16.49 23.22 5.60
N ILE A 294 -16.85 22.73 4.41
CA ILE A 294 -18.22 22.87 3.87
C ILE A 294 -19.20 22.08 4.76
N PRO A 295 -20.38 22.61 5.12
CA PRO A 295 -21.31 21.92 6.03
C PRO A 295 -21.67 20.51 5.53
N ARG A 296 -21.37 19.49 6.35
CA ARG A 296 -21.63 18.07 6.07
C ARG A 296 -22.40 17.41 7.21
N ILE A 297 -23.23 16.45 6.82
CA ILE A 297 -24.01 15.58 7.71
C ILE A 297 -23.09 14.50 8.28
N SER A 298 -23.25 14.19 9.57
CA SER A 298 -22.55 13.09 10.26
C SER A 298 -22.90 11.73 9.68
N SER A 299 -21.91 10.82 9.63
CA SER A 299 -22.10 9.45 9.10
C SER A 299 -22.94 8.57 10.03
N PHE A 300 -23.01 8.92 11.31
CA PHE A 300 -23.57 8.05 12.35
C PHE A 300 -24.85 8.61 12.99
N LYS A 301 -25.31 9.81 12.60
CA LYS A 301 -26.60 10.36 13.02
C LYS A 301 -27.73 9.87 12.12
N ASN A 302 -28.84 9.45 12.74
CA ASN A 302 -30.00 8.94 12.02
C ASN A 302 -30.66 10.05 11.19
N LYS A 303 -30.95 9.79 9.91
CA LYS A 303 -31.72 10.71 9.06
C LYS A 303 -33.18 10.65 9.52
N GLN A 304 -33.63 11.60 10.34
CA GLN A 304 -35.05 11.74 10.62
C GLN A 304 -35.77 12.13 9.33
N GLU A 305 -36.52 11.20 8.74
CA GLU A 305 -37.53 11.43 7.68
C GLU A 305 -38.78 12.10 8.27
N VAL A 306 -38.62 13.19 9.03
CA VAL A 306 -39.75 14.08 9.30
C VAL A 306 -39.82 15.04 8.13
N GLY A 307 -40.92 14.98 7.38
CA GLY A 307 -41.12 15.66 6.10
C GLY A 307 -40.52 17.07 6.05
N TYR A 308 -39.43 17.22 5.29
CA TYR A 308 -38.85 18.52 4.96
C TYR A 308 -39.76 19.24 3.96
N HIS A 309 -40.88 19.75 4.43
CA HIS A 309 -41.66 20.75 3.71
C HIS A 309 -41.09 22.13 4.12
N GLY A 310 -40.09 22.61 3.38
CA GLY A 310 -39.56 23.97 3.57
C GLY A 310 -38.21 24.11 4.30
N GLY A 311 -37.21 23.32 3.92
CA GLY A 311 -35.77 23.64 3.96
C GLY A 311 -35.17 24.45 5.12
N ALA A 312 -34.68 23.75 6.16
CA ALA A 312 -33.43 24.08 6.87
C ALA A 312 -32.95 22.82 7.62
N VAL A 313 -31.73 22.36 7.35
CA VAL A 313 -31.13 21.23 8.10
C VAL A 313 -30.82 21.74 9.51
N PRO A 314 -31.27 21.08 10.60
CA PRO A 314 -30.96 21.53 11.95
C PRO A 314 -29.44 21.46 12.21
N ASP A 315 -28.91 22.53 12.79
CA ASP A 315 -27.47 22.73 13.06
C ASP A 315 -26.86 21.54 13.85
N ASP A 316 -27.69 20.87 14.68
CA ASP A 316 -27.34 19.68 15.46
C ASP A 316 -26.96 18.45 14.61
N ILE A 317 -27.21 18.41 13.30
CA ILE A 317 -26.90 17.27 12.42
C ILE A 317 -25.51 17.41 11.76
N LEU A 318 -24.96 18.62 11.74
CA LEU A 318 -23.67 18.90 11.12
C LEU A 318 -22.51 18.32 11.97
N ILE A 319 -21.39 18.00 11.30
CA ILE A 319 -20.18 17.49 11.95
C ILE A 319 -19.43 18.64 12.67
N LEU A 320 -19.24 19.75 11.96
CA LEU A 320 -18.52 20.94 12.45
C LEU A 320 -19.49 21.95 13.06
N GLY A 321 -19.08 22.57 14.16
CA GLY A 321 -19.78 23.71 14.74
C GLY A 321 -19.29 25.06 14.21
N PRO A 322 -19.89 26.16 14.69
CA PRO A 322 -19.48 27.52 14.34
C PRO A 322 -18.02 27.83 14.73
N LEU A 323 -17.58 27.33 15.88
CA LEU A 323 -16.23 27.58 16.41
C LEU A 323 -15.14 26.93 15.54
N GLU A 324 -15.29 25.64 15.19
CA GLU A 324 -14.33 24.97 14.32
C GLU A 324 -14.31 25.60 12.92
N SER A 325 -15.49 25.98 12.41
CA SER A 325 -15.60 26.66 11.12
C SER A 325 -14.87 28.01 11.13
N CYS A 326 -14.93 28.76 12.25
CA CYS A 326 -14.17 29.99 12.44
C CYS A 326 -12.65 29.73 12.41
N PHE A 327 -12.16 28.75 13.18
CA PHE A 327 -10.74 28.39 13.17
C PHE A 327 -10.25 27.97 11.78
N HIS A 328 -11.05 27.19 11.04
CA HIS A 328 -10.72 26.81 9.67
C HIS A 328 -10.63 28.03 8.74
N THR A 329 -11.52 29.02 8.90
CA THR A 329 -11.45 30.27 8.11
C THR A 329 -10.26 31.14 8.48
N LEU A 330 -9.91 31.24 9.77
CA LEU A 330 -8.73 31.97 10.21
C LEU A 330 -7.44 31.33 9.67
N ASN A 331 -7.35 30.00 9.71
CA ASN A 331 -6.22 29.27 9.14
C ASN A 331 -6.10 29.49 7.62
N LEU A 332 -7.22 29.45 6.90
CA LEU A 332 -7.24 29.67 5.46
C LEU A 332 -6.70 31.06 5.08
N LEU A 333 -7.09 32.11 5.82
CA LEU A 333 -6.77 33.50 5.46
C LEU A 333 -5.40 33.98 6.00
N PHE A 334 -5.06 33.64 7.24
CA PHE A 334 -3.92 34.24 7.92
C PHE A 334 -2.68 33.34 7.99
N PHE A 335 -2.84 32.02 8.01
CA PHE A 335 -1.68 31.12 8.20
C PHE A 335 -0.64 31.23 7.08
N PRO A 336 -1.01 31.23 5.77
CA PRO A 336 -0.04 31.42 4.69
C PRO A 336 0.62 32.81 4.72
N LEU A 337 -0.13 33.85 5.11
CA LEU A 337 0.36 35.22 5.24
C LEU A 337 1.41 35.33 6.34
N VAL A 338 1.08 34.87 7.56
CA VAL A 338 2.00 34.90 8.71
C VAL A 338 3.25 34.08 8.42
N PHE A 339 3.11 32.93 7.77
CA PHE A 339 4.24 32.11 7.35
C PHE A 339 5.15 32.84 6.35
N HIS A 340 4.58 33.58 5.39
CA HIS A 340 5.37 34.39 4.46
C HIS A 340 6.10 35.54 5.15
N ILE A 341 5.41 36.25 6.05
CA ILE A 341 5.99 37.32 6.87
C ILE A 341 7.16 36.78 7.69
N ALA A 342 6.98 35.64 8.37
CA ALA A 342 8.02 35.04 9.19
C ALA A 342 9.23 34.56 8.38
N SER A 343 9.01 34.02 7.18
CA SER A 343 10.09 33.49 6.31
C SER A 343 10.85 34.58 5.55
N HIS A 344 10.19 35.66 5.14
CA HIS A 344 10.76 36.69 4.25
C HIS A 344 10.84 38.09 4.90
N TYR A 345 10.83 38.17 6.24
CA TYR A 345 10.69 39.43 6.99
C TYR A 345 11.69 40.54 6.56
N SER A 346 12.90 40.16 6.16
CA SER A 346 13.96 41.10 5.75
C SER A 346 13.73 41.71 4.36
N VAL A 347 12.93 41.09 3.49
CA VAL A 347 12.76 41.45 2.08
C VAL A 347 11.33 41.93 1.77
N MET A 348 10.41 41.89 2.74
CA MET A 348 8.98 42.17 2.55
C MET A 348 8.66 43.49 1.82
N PHE A 349 9.38 44.57 2.12
CA PHE A 349 9.16 45.90 1.53
C PHE A 349 10.28 46.35 0.58
N SER A 350 11.11 45.41 0.13
CA SER A 350 12.20 45.70 -0.81
C SER A 350 11.70 46.10 -2.21
N SER A 351 10.55 45.56 -2.63
CA SER A 351 10.00 45.79 -3.97
C SER A 351 8.47 45.83 -3.97
N ALA A 352 7.88 46.44 -4.99
CA ALA A 352 6.43 46.39 -5.21
C ALA A 352 5.94 44.95 -5.44
N ALA A 353 6.79 44.07 -5.98
CA ALA A 353 6.48 42.66 -6.17
C ALA A 353 6.36 41.90 -4.84
N SER A 354 7.26 42.13 -3.88
CA SER A 354 7.18 41.52 -2.55
C SER A 354 5.98 42.04 -1.74
N ALA A 355 5.63 43.31 -1.89
CA ALA A 355 4.40 43.84 -1.31
C ALA A 355 3.14 43.20 -1.95
N SER A 356 3.17 42.95 -3.26
CA SER A 356 2.07 42.28 -3.96
C SER A 356 1.86 40.84 -3.47
N ASP A 357 2.92 40.13 -3.06
CA ASP A 357 2.82 38.77 -2.54
C ASP A 357 2.01 38.69 -1.24
N LEU A 358 2.15 39.66 -0.35
CA LEU A 358 1.35 39.74 0.89
C LEU A 358 -0.14 39.88 0.58
N PHE A 359 -0.49 40.75 -0.36
CA PHE A 359 -1.87 40.96 -0.78
C PHE A 359 -2.43 39.72 -1.50
N LEU A 360 -1.66 39.07 -2.38
CA LEU A 360 -2.09 37.86 -3.07
C LEU A 360 -2.35 36.71 -2.07
N LEU A 361 -1.47 36.51 -1.10
CA LEU A 361 -1.61 35.46 -0.09
C LEU A 361 -2.84 35.61 0.82
N PHE A 362 -3.38 36.83 0.97
CA PHE A 362 -4.62 37.06 1.71
C PHE A 362 -5.86 37.08 0.81
N PHE A 363 -5.83 37.86 -0.28
CA PHE A 363 -7.01 38.10 -1.11
C PHE A 363 -7.36 36.92 -2.03
N ILE A 364 -6.41 36.06 -2.42
CA ILE A 364 -6.74 34.83 -3.18
C ILE A 364 -7.54 33.85 -2.31
N PRO A 365 -7.10 33.46 -1.09
CA PRO A 365 -7.91 32.62 -0.20
C PRO A 365 -9.24 33.27 0.18
N PHE A 366 -9.28 34.60 0.28
CA PHE A 366 -10.51 35.33 0.55
C PHE A 366 -11.51 35.24 -0.61
N LEU A 367 -11.08 35.45 -1.87
CA LEU A 367 -11.93 35.21 -3.05
C LEU A 367 -12.41 33.76 -3.11
N PHE A 368 -11.53 32.80 -2.80
CA PHE A 368 -11.90 31.39 -2.72
C PHE A 368 -12.94 31.12 -1.63
N LEU A 369 -12.83 31.73 -0.45
CA LEU A 369 -13.81 31.63 0.64
C LEU A 369 -15.17 32.22 0.23
N LEU A 370 -15.18 33.38 -0.44
CA LEU A 370 -16.39 34.00 -0.96
C LEU A 370 -17.05 33.11 -2.03
N TYR A 371 -16.27 32.47 -2.89
CA TYR A 371 -16.79 31.46 -3.82
C TYR A 371 -17.34 30.23 -3.08
N ALA A 372 -16.62 29.70 -2.10
CA ALA A 372 -17.07 28.57 -1.27
C ALA A 372 -18.34 28.88 -0.48
N SER A 373 -18.60 30.15 -0.17
CA SER A 373 -19.85 30.59 0.45
C SER A 373 -21.09 30.29 -0.41
N THR A 374 -20.95 30.18 -1.73
CA THR A 374 -22.06 29.75 -2.63
C THR A 374 -22.55 28.33 -2.31
N ARG A 375 -21.68 27.52 -1.72
CA ARG A 375 -21.96 26.16 -1.24
C ARG A 375 -22.15 26.07 0.27
N GLY A 376 -22.32 27.21 0.94
CA GLY A 376 -22.63 27.27 2.37
C GLY A 376 -21.43 27.32 3.32
N ALA A 377 -20.21 27.69 2.88
CA ALA A 377 -19.04 27.76 3.77
C ALA A 377 -19.19 28.79 4.93
N LEU A 378 -19.91 29.89 4.70
CA LEU A 378 -20.13 30.97 5.68
C LEU A 378 -21.48 30.84 6.44
N TRP A 379 -22.02 29.62 6.53
CA TRP A 379 -23.32 29.34 7.18
C TRP A 379 -23.39 29.80 8.64
N TRP A 380 -22.25 29.86 9.34
CA TRP A 380 -22.13 30.23 10.74
C TRP A 380 -22.04 31.75 10.98
N VAL A 381 -21.80 32.57 9.94
CA VAL A 381 -21.64 34.03 10.08
C VAL A 381 -22.98 34.75 10.12
N THR A 382 -23.88 34.43 9.19
CA THR A 382 -25.23 34.99 9.15
C THR A 382 -26.20 34.02 8.50
N LYS A 383 -27.40 33.90 9.07
CA LYS A 383 -28.49 33.10 8.50
C LYS A 383 -29.27 33.88 7.41
N ASN A 384 -29.05 35.20 7.28
CA ASN A 384 -29.75 36.05 6.32
C ASN A 384 -29.10 35.97 4.92
N ALA A 385 -29.81 35.35 3.97
CA ALA A 385 -29.31 35.17 2.60
C ALA A 385 -29.00 36.49 1.88
N HIS A 386 -29.78 37.55 2.11
CA HIS A 386 -29.58 38.86 1.48
C HIS A 386 -28.31 39.57 1.98
N GLN A 387 -28.05 39.51 3.30
CA GLN A 387 -26.82 40.06 3.88
C GLN A 387 -25.59 39.29 3.39
N LEU A 388 -25.69 37.95 3.31
CA LEU A 388 -24.60 37.12 2.81
C LEU A 388 -24.28 37.40 1.33
N GLN A 389 -25.30 37.63 0.50
CA GLN A 389 -25.12 38.00 -0.90
C GLN A 389 -24.47 39.39 -1.04
N SER A 390 -24.88 40.37 -0.22
CA SER A 390 -24.25 41.70 -0.19
C SER A 390 -22.77 41.62 0.18
N ILE A 391 -22.44 40.88 1.25
CA ILE A 391 -21.05 40.63 1.67
C ILE A 391 -20.24 39.99 0.54
N ARG A 392 -20.81 39.00 -0.15
CA ARG A 392 -20.14 38.30 -1.26
C ARG A 392 -19.80 39.24 -2.41
N VAL A 393 -20.75 40.08 -2.83
CA VAL A 393 -20.57 40.95 -4.01
C VAL A 393 -19.62 42.11 -3.67
N VAL A 394 -19.84 42.81 -2.56
CA VAL A 394 -19.03 43.98 -2.17
C VAL A 394 -17.58 43.58 -1.87
N ASN A 395 -17.39 42.61 -0.97
CA ASN A 395 -16.04 42.18 -0.61
C ASN A 395 -15.36 41.42 -1.75
N GLY A 396 -16.14 40.72 -2.58
CA GLY A 396 -15.63 40.06 -3.78
C GLY A 396 -15.11 41.05 -4.81
N ALA A 397 -15.81 42.16 -5.04
CA ALA A 397 -15.36 43.22 -5.95
C ALA A 397 -14.06 43.88 -5.47
N ILE A 398 -13.98 44.23 -4.17
CA ILE A 398 -12.75 44.81 -3.57
C ILE A 398 -11.58 43.84 -3.71
N ALA A 399 -11.77 42.58 -3.33
CA ALA A 399 -10.73 41.57 -3.40
C ALA A 399 -10.26 41.30 -4.83
N LEU A 400 -11.19 41.31 -5.80
CA LEU A 400 -10.87 41.12 -7.22
C LEU A 400 -10.04 42.28 -7.77
N VAL A 401 -10.34 43.53 -7.41
CA VAL A 401 -9.52 44.70 -7.79
C VAL A 401 -8.08 44.56 -7.27
N VAL A 402 -7.92 44.24 -5.99
CA VAL A 402 -6.59 44.11 -5.37
C VAL A 402 -5.80 42.97 -6.03
N VAL A 403 -6.40 41.79 -6.22
CA VAL A 403 -5.73 40.64 -6.84
C VAL A 403 -5.30 40.96 -8.28
N VAL A 404 -6.15 41.62 -9.06
CA VAL A 404 -5.84 41.98 -10.45
C VAL A 404 -4.64 42.94 -10.50
N ILE A 405 -4.64 44.01 -9.69
CA ILE A 405 -3.50 44.95 -9.63
C ILE A 405 -2.21 44.24 -9.22
N CYS A 406 -2.26 43.34 -8.24
CA CYS A 406 -1.08 42.58 -7.82
C CYS A 406 -0.56 41.65 -8.92
N LEU A 407 -1.45 40.96 -9.66
CA LEU A 407 -1.06 40.12 -10.80
C LEU A 407 -0.52 40.93 -11.98
N GLU A 408 -1.04 42.13 -12.21
CA GLU A 408 -0.52 43.04 -13.22
C GLU A 408 0.94 43.42 -12.95
N ILE A 409 1.24 43.88 -11.72
CA ILE A 409 2.59 44.27 -11.31
C ILE A 409 3.54 43.05 -11.37
N ARG A 410 3.11 41.91 -10.83
CA ARG A 410 3.98 40.74 -10.63
C ARG A 410 4.18 39.89 -11.88
N VAL A 411 3.16 39.77 -12.75
CA VAL A 411 3.18 38.85 -13.89
C VAL A 411 3.19 39.61 -15.21
N VAL A 412 2.21 40.49 -15.42
CA VAL A 412 2.01 41.09 -16.75
C VAL A 412 3.10 42.10 -17.07
N PHE A 413 3.34 43.09 -16.22
CA PHE A 413 4.37 44.09 -16.47
C PHE A 413 5.78 43.56 -16.25
N HIS A 414 5.97 42.66 -15.28
CA HIS A 414 7.28 42.07 -15.02
C HIS A 414 7.73 41.09 -16.11
N SER A 415 6.89 40.12 -16.48
CA SER A 415 7.28 39.05 -17.42
C SER A 415 6.87 39.34 -18.87
N PHE A 416 5.73 40.00 -19.08
CA PHE A 416 5.18 40.25 -20.43
C PHE A 416 5.28 41.70 -20.90
N GLY A 417 5.91 42.59 -20.12
CA GLY A 417 5.99 44.02 -20.43
C GLY A 417 6.57 44.33 -21.81
N ARG A 418 7.49 43.50 -22.31
CA ARG A 418 8.11 43.65 -23.64
C ARG A 418 7.17 43.35 -24.81
N TYR A 419 6.10 42.59 -24.58
CA TYR A 419 5.12 42.24 -25.60
C TYR A 419 3.94 43.21 -25.66
N ILE A 420 3.85 44.14 -24.70
CA ILE A 420 2.82 45.17 -24.69
C ILE A 420 3.27 46.28 -25.65
N GLN A 421 2.56 46.43 -26.76
CA GLN A 421 2.94 47.38 -27.81
C GLN A 421 2.50 48.83 -27.52
N VAL A 422 1.71 49.04 -26.46
CA VAL A 422 1.17 50.35 -26.09
C VAL A 422 2.15 51.08 -25.16
N PRO A 423 2.45 52.37 -25.39
CA PRO A 423 3.29 53.15 -24.48
C PRO A 423 2.57 53.53 -23.17
N PRO A 424 3.31 53.72 -22.06
CA PRO A 424 2.74 54.28 -20.83
C PRO A 424 2.31 55.74 -21.02
N PRO A 425 1.22 56.20 -20.36
CA PRO A 425 0.44 55.53 -19.31
C PRO A 425 -0.75 54.68 -19.81
N LEU A 426 -1.03 54.68 -21.12
CA LEU A 426 -2.19 53.99 -21.70
C LEU A 426 -2.11 52.47 -21.55
N ASN A 427 -0.89 51.91 -21.48
CA ASN A 427 -0.68 50.49 -21.20
C ASN A 427 -1.31 50.06 -19.87
N TYR A 428 -1.13 50.82 -18.79
CA TYR A 428 -1.70 50.51 -17.48
C TYR A 428 -3.22 50.50 -17.56
N LEU A 429 -3.82 51.55 -18.13
CA LEU A 429 -5.28 51.64 -18.25
C LEU A 429 -5.87 50.50 -19.11
N LEU A 430 -5.28 50.20 -20.26
CA LEU A 430 -5.80 49.17 -21.17
C LEU A 430 -5.58 47.74 -20.64
N VAL A 431 -4.46 47.47 -19.98
CA VAL A 431 -4.22 46.18 -19.31
C VAL A 431 -5.21 46.01 -18.16
N THR A 432 -5.37 47.02 -17.29
CA THR A 432 -6.30 46.94 -16.17
C THR A 432 -7.74 46.79 -16.62
N THR A 433 -8.19 47.55 -17.63
CA THR A 433 -9.55 47.38 -18.17
C THR A 433 -9.78 45.98 -18.74
N THR A 434 -8.78 45.40 -19.42
CA THR A 434 -8.86 44.05 -19.98
C THR A 434 -8.92 42.99 -18.88
N MET A 435 -8.00 43.03 -17.91
CA MET A 435 -7.92 42.03 -16.84
C MET A 435 -9.06 42.16 -15.84
N LEU A 436 -9.34 43.37 -15.35
CA LEU A 436 -10.42 43.61 -14.39
C LEU A 436 -11.79 43.38 -15.02
N GLY A 437 -11.99 43.82 -16.27
CA GLY A 437 -13.21 43.56 -17.00
C GLY A 437 -13.41 42.05 -17.26
N GLY A 438 -12.38 41.34 -17.71
CA GLY A 438 -12.45 39.87 -17.87
C GLY A 438 -12.76 39.14 -16.56
N ALA A 439 -12.06 39.49 -15.49
CA ALA A 439 -12.25 38.88 -14.17
C ALA A 439 -13.63 39.20 -13.57
N SER A 440 -14.11 40.44 -13.69
CA SER A 440 -15.45 40.83 -13.21
C SER A 440 -16.56 40.17 -14.02
N ALA A 441 -16.42 40.00 -15.33
CA ALA A 441 -17.34 39.23 -16.17
C ALA A 441 -17.41 37.76 -15.73
N ALA A 442 -16.26 37.12 -15.49
CA ALA A 442 -16.20 35.75 -15.00
C ALA A 442 -16.80 35.61 -13.59
N GLY A 443 -16.51 36.56 -12.69
CA GLY A 443 -17.06 36.61 -11.33
C GLY A 443 -18.58 36.79 -11.32
N ALA A 444 -19.10 37.71 -12.13
CA ALA A 444 -20.53 37.96 -12.27
C ALA A 444 -21.28 36.71 -12.78
N TYR A 445 -20.69 35.98 -13.72
CA TYR A 445 -21.22 34.69 -14.17
C TYR A 445 -21.16 33.63 -13.06
N ALA A 446 -20.03 33.50 -12.37
CA ALA A 446 -19.84 32.51 -11.30
C ALA A 446 -20.80 32.70 -10.11
N VAL A 447 -21.16 33.95 -9.80
CA VAL A 447 -22.14 34.30 -8.75
C VAL A 447 -23.59 34.25 -9.26
N GLY A 448 -23.80 34.15 -10.57
CA GLY A 448 -25.13 34.04 -11.19
C GLY A 448 -25.87 35.37 -11.30
N MET A 449 -25.16 36.50 -11.45
CA MET A 449 -25.76 37.85 -11.54
C MET A 449 -26.27 38.22 -12.95
N ILE A 450 -26.03 37.37 -13.94
CA ILE A 450 -26.41 37.59 -15.34
C ILE A 450 -27.81 36.99 -15.55
N GLY A 451 -28.83 37.84 -15.50
CA GLY A 451 -30.23 37.43 -15.62
C GLY A 451 -31.20 38.59 -15.87
N ASP A 452 -30.92 39.76 -15.32
CA ASP A 452 -31.74 40.97 -15.51
C ASP A 452 -31.40 41.68 -16.83
N ALA A 453 -32.37 42.38 -17.41
CA ALA A 453 -32.18 43.11 -18.67
C ALA A 453 -31.03 44.13 -18.58
N PHE A 454 -30.95 44.88 -17.47
CA PHE A 454 -29.88 45.85 -17.24
C PHE A 454 -28.51 45.19 -17.03
N SER A 455 -28.43 44.11 -16.24
CA SER A 455 -27.16 43.40 -16.02
C SER A 455 -26.67 42.69 -17.27
N SER A 456 -27.57 42.23 -18.14
CA SER A 456 -27.23 41.66 -19.45
C SER A 456 -26.64 42.70 -20.41
N VAL A 457 -27.19 43.92 -20.44
CA VAL A 457 -26.65 45.03 -21.26
C VAL A 457 -25.28 45.46 -20.74
N ALA A 458 -25.13 45.64 -19.43
CA ALA A 458 -23.85 45.95 -18.81
C ALA A 458 -22.78 44.89 -19.11
N PHE A 459 -23.15 43.61 -19.04
CA PHE A 459 -22.27 42.49 -19.40
C PHE A 459 -21.85 42.53 -20.87
N THR A 460 -22.78 42.83 -21.79
CA THR A 460 -22.45 42.96 -23.22
C THR A 460 -21.54 44.14 -23.52
N ALA A 461 -21.79 45.31 -22.93
CA ALA A 461 -20.94 46.49 -23.10
C ALA A 461 -19.52 46.25 -22.58
N LEU A 462 -19.42 45.62 -21.40
CA LEU A 462 -18.15 45.29 -20.78
C LEU A 462 -17.36 44.25 -21.60
N ALA A 463 -18.00 43.21 -22.15
CA ALA A 463 -17.33 42.24 -23.01
C ALA A 463 -16.77 42.85 -24.31
N VAL A 464 -17.49 43.80 -24.91
CA VAL A 464 -17.04 44.54 -26.11
C VAL A 464 -15.83 45.42 -25.76
N LEU A 465 -15.92 46.19 -24.66
CA LEU A 465 -14.82 47.04 -24.19
C LEU A 465 -13.56 46.24 -23.87
N VAL A 466 -13.70 45.12 -23.15
CA VAL A 466 -12.58 44.22 -22.80
C VAL A 466 -11.92 43.63 -24.04
N SER A 467 -12.71 43.19 -25.02
CA SER A 467 -12.15 42.60 -26.24
C SER A 467 -11.44 43.62 -27.13
N ALA A 468 -11.94 44.86 -27.18
CA ALA A 468 -11.29 45.96 -27.88
C ALA A 468 -10.00 46.40 -27.19
N ALA A 469 -10.03 46.58 -25.86
CA ALA A 469 -8.86 46.94 -25.06
C ALA A 469 -7.76 45.86 -25.16
N GLY A 470 -8.13 44.58 -25.02
CA GLY A 470 -7.18 43.47 -25.13
C GLY A 470 -6.52 43.37 -26.50
N ALA A 471 -7.26 43.64 -27.58
CA ALA A 471 -6.71 43.67 -28.94
C ALA A 471 -5.66 44.78 -29.12
N ILE A 472 -5.89 45.97 -28.54
CA ILE A 472 -4.91 47.07 -28.56
C ILE A 472 -3.66 46.70 -27.77
N VAL A 473 -3.81 46.10 -26.58
CA VAL A 473 -2.67 45.67 -25.73
C VAL A 473 -1.76 44.68 -26.46
N VAL A 474 -2.37 43.72 -27.17
CA VAL A 474 -1.71 42.66 -27.94
C VAL A 474 -1.05 43.18 -29.23
N GLY A 475 -1.36 44.42 -29.66
CA GLY A 475 -0.80 44.99 -30.89
C GLY A 475 -1.59 44.64 -32.16
N PHE A 476 -2.90 44.42 -32.04
CA PHE A 476 -3.75 44.18 -33.21
C PHE A 476 -3.95 45.49 -34.00
N PRO A 477 -3.92 45.48 -35.35
CA PRO A 477 -4.04 46.70 -36.12
C PRO A 477 -5.36 47.42 -35.86
N ILE A 478 -5.29 48.73 -35.60
CA ILE A 478 -6.43 49.57 -35.20
C ILE A 478 -7.56 49.52 -36.25
N LEU A 479 -7.22 49.40 -37.54
CA LEU A 479 -8.18 49.31 -38.64
C LEU A 479 -9.11 48.08 -38.54
N PHE A 480 -8.62 47.01 -37.90
CA PHE A 480 -9.36 45.75 -37.74
C PHE A 480 -9.95 45.58 -36.33
N LEU A 481 -9.87 46.60 -35.47
CA LEU A 481 -10.44 46.60 -34.12
C LEU A 481 -11.95 46.27 -34.03
N PRO A 482 -12.80 46.56 -35.05
CA PRO A 482 -14.18 46.08 -35.05
C PRO A 482 -14.29 44.55 -34.95
N LEU A 483 -13.33 43.78 -35.45
CA LEU A 483 -13.37 42.30 -35.44
C LEU A 483 -13.31 41.73 -34.00
N PRO A 484 -12.34 42.11 -33.14
CA PRO A 484 -12.36 41.78 -31.72
C PRO A 484 -13.61 42.30 -31.00
N ALA A 485 -14.04 43.54 -31.25
CA ALA A 485 -15.24 44.10 -30.62
C ALA A 485 -16.50 43.25 -30.91
N VAL A 486 -16.66 42.81 -32.16
CA VAL A 486 -17.74 41.90 -32.60
C VAL A 486 -17.58 40.51 -31.96
N SER A 487 -16.36 40.02 -31.77
CA SER A 487 -16.09 38.78 -31.03
C SER A 487 -16.63 38.85 -29.59
N GLY A 488 -16.29 39.92 -28.86
CA GLY A 488 -16.80 40.16 -27.50
C GLY A 488 -18.33 40.26 -27.43
N PHE A 489 -18.95 40.92 -28.41
CA PHE A 489 -20.41 40.99 -28.53
C PHE A 489 -21.05 39.60 -28.70
N TYR A 490 -20.51 38.77 -29.59
CA TYR A 490 -21.03 37.42 -29.82
C TYR A 490 -20.81 36.47 -28.63
N LEU A 491 -19.72 36.64 -27.88
CA LEU A 491 -19.50 35.93 -26.61
C LEU A 491 -20.57 36.31 -25.58
N ALA A 492 -20.82 37.62 -25.40
CA ALA A 492 -21.83 38.08 -24.46
C ALA A 492 -23.26 37.67 -24.87
N ARG A 493 -23.54 37.67 -26.17
CA ARG A 493 -24.80 37.14 -26.73
C ARG A 493 -24.95 35.64 -26.47
N PHE A 494 -23.87 34.87 -26.50
CA PHE A 494 -23.92 33.45 -26.15
C PHE A 494 -24.30 33.25 -24.68
N PHE A 495 -23.70 33.98 -23.74
CA PHE A 495 -24.05 33.83 -22.32
C PHE A 495 -25.47 34.31 -21.98
N THR A 496 -25.99 35.33 -22.68
CA THR A 496 -27.33 35.88 -22.43
C THR A 496 -28.44 35.12 -23.16
N LYS A 497 -28.26 34.82 -24.45
CA LYS A 497 -29.27 34.19 -25.32
C LYS A 497 -29.04 32.70 -25.59
N LYS A 498 -27.93 32.11 -25.12
CA LYS A 498 -27.55 30.70 -25.33
C LYS A 498 -27.54 30.23 -26.79
N SER A 499 -27.29 31.14 -27.75
CA SER A 499 -27.28 30.81 -29.18
C SER A 499 -25.96 30.17 -29.62
N LEU A 500 -26.00 28.96 -30.18
CA LEU A 500 -24.80 28.27 -30.69
C LEU A 500 -24.09 28.99 -31.85
N PRO A 501 -24.79 29.59 -32.84
CA PRO A 501 -24.11 30.30 -33.93
C PRO A 501 -23.27 31.48 -33.45
N SER A 502 -23.70 32.19 -32.40
CA SER A 502 -22.89 33.27 -31.82
C SER A 502 -21.62 32.76 -31.16
N TYR A 503 -21.65 31.56 -30.57
CA TYR A 503 -20.44 30.97 -30.01
C TYR A 503 -19.41 30.64 -31.11
N PHE A 504 -19.83 30.00 -32.20
CA PHE A 504 -18.91 29.70 -33.31
C PHE A 504 -18.38 30.98 -33.99
N ALA A 505 -19.20 32.02 -34.12
CA ALA A 505 -18.74 33.33 -34.60
C ALA A 505 -17.66 33.92 -33.68
N PHE A 506 -17.84 33.84 -32.36
CA PHE A 506 -16.81 34.22 -31.37
C PHE A 506 -15.53 33.39 -31.54
N VAL A 507 -15.63 32.06 -31.69
CA VAL A 507 -14.46 31.19 -31.84
C VAL A 507 -13.64 31.54 -33.07
N VAL A 508 -14.29 31.77 -34.22
CA VAL A 508 -13.61 32.16 -35.46
C VAL A 508 -12.89 33.50 -35.29
N LEU A 509 -13.59 34.53 -34.81
CA LEU A 509 -13.00 35.87 -34.65
C LEU A 509 -11.93 35.91 -33.54
N GLY A 510 -12.14 35.21 -32.43
CA GLY A 510 -11.17 35.08 -31.34
C GLY A 510 -9.91 34.31 -31.75
N SER A 511 -10.05 33.25 -32.55
CA SER A 511 -8.90 32.49 -33.07
C SER A 511 -8.00 33.32 -33.98
N LEU A 512 -8.57 34.27 -34.73
CA LEU A 512 -7.80 35.19 -35.56
C LEU A 512 -6.89 36.08 -34.71
N MET A 513 -7.39 36.57 -33.56
CA MET A 513 -6.59 37.39 -32.63
C MET A 513 -5.42 36.59 -32.03
N VAL A 514 -5.67 35.35 -31.60
CA VAL A 514 -4.61 34.46 -31.10
C VAL A 514 -3.59 34.16 -32.20
N THR A 515 -4.07 33.91 -33.41
CA THR A 515 -3.23 33.65 -34.59
C THR A 515 -2.33 34.84 -34.88
N TRP A 516 -2.88 36.06 -34.88
CA TRP A 516 -2.09 37.28 -35.05
C TRP A 516 -0.99 37.42 -34.01
N PHE A 517 -1.32 37.23 -32.72
CA PHE A 517 -0.33 37.35 -31.65
C PHE A 517 0.84 36.37 -31.81
N VAL A 518 0.54 35.10 -32.11
CA VAL A 518 1.56 34.06 -32.30
C VAL A 518 2.39 34.33 -33.55
N LEU A 519 1.75 34.71 -34.66
CA LEU A 519 2.43 35.03 -35.90
C LEU A 519 3.40 36.21 -35.74
N HIS A 520 2.92 37.30 -35.15
CA HIS A 520 3.68 38.53 -35.06
C HIS A 520 4.86 38.47 -34.08
N ASN A 521 4.72 37.72 -32.97
CA ASN A 521 5.75 37.69 -31.93
C ASN A 521 6.74 36.51 -32.06
N PHE A 522 6.30 35.33 -32.53
CA PHE A 522 7.08 34.09 -32.39
C PHE A 522 7.37 33.36 -33.70
N TRP A 523 6.59 33.58 -34.76
CA TRP A 523 6.63 32.71 -35.94
C TRP A 523 7.84 32.91 -36.84
N ASP A 524 8.37 34.14 -36.88
CA ASP A 524 9.54 34.49 -37.70
C ASP A 524 10.87 34.32 -36.93
N LEU A 525 10.80 33.91 -35.66
CA LEU A 525 11.99 33.61 -34.86
C LEU A 525 12.56 32.24 -35.25
N ASN A 526 13.78 32.24 -35.79
CA ASN A 526 14.53 31.04 -36.17
C ASN A 526 15.26 30.40 -34.96
N ILE A 527 14.50 30.06 -33.92
CA ILE A 527 15.03 29.40 -32.72
C ILE A 527 14.67 27.91 -32.78
N TRP A 528 15.61 27.05 -32.38
CA TRP A 528 15.38 25.61 -32.24
C TRP A 528 15.03 25.30 -30.79
N LEU A 529 13.84 24.72 -30.55
CA LEU A 529 13.31 24.45 -29.21
C LEU A 529 12.73 23.03 -29.18
N ALA A 530 13.04 22.25 -28.13
CA ALA A 530 12.50 20.90 -27.92
C ALA A 530 12.64 19.94 -29.12
N GLY A 531 13.73 20.08 -29.89
CA GLY A 531 14.04 19.23 -31.04
C GLY A 531 13.35 19.64 -32.35
N MET A 532 12.68 20.79 -32.40
CA MET A 532 11.96 21.30 -33.57
C MET A 532 12.18 22.82 -33.74
N SER A 533 11.94 23.35 -34.94
CA SER A 533 11.89 24.81 -35.16
C SER A 533 10.72 25.42 -34.39
N LEU A 534 10.91 26.57 -33.75
CA LEU A 534 9.87 27.32 -33.04
C LEU A 534 8.63 27.58 -33.92
N LYS A 535 8.82 27.86 -35.21
CA LYS A 535 7.72 28.00 -36.19
C LYS A 535 6.80 26.78 -36.27
N SER A 536 7.37 25.57 -36.30
CA SER A 536 6.58 24.32 -36.30
C SER A 536 5.86 24.12 -34.96
N PHE A 537 6.47 24.59 -33.88
CA PHE A 537 5.90 24.53 -32.55
C PHE A 537 4.71 25.52 -32.38
N CYS A 538 4.84 26.75 -32.88
CA CYS A 538 3.76 27.73 -32.95
C CYS A 538 2.54 27.19 -33.72
N LYS A 539 2.74 26.41 -34.79
CA LYS A 539 1.64 25.74 -35.50
C LYS A 539 0.88 24.76 -34.59
N LEU A 540 1.58 23.96 -33.81
CA LEU A 540 0.97 22.99 -32.89
C LEU A 540 0.17 23.70 -31.78
N ILE A 541 0.74 24.72 -31.14
CA ILE A 541 0.02 25.52 -30.13
C ILE A 541 -1.22 26.17 -30.73
N LEU A 542 -1.11 26.76 -31.92
CA LEU A 542 -2.23 27.45 -32.56
C LEU A 542 -3.38 26.48 -32.84
N VAL A 543 -3.08 25.29 -33.36
CA VAL A 543 -4.09 24.23 -33.55
C VAL A 543 -4.69 23.81 -32.22
N ASP A 544 -3.90 23.68 -31.16
CA ASP A 544 -4.37 23.29 -29.83
C ASP A 544 -5.34 24.30 -29.23
N VAL A 545 -5.00 25.60 -29.30
CA VAL A 545 -5.83 26.70 -28.80
C VAL A 545 -7.15 26.80 -29.59
N VAL A 546 -7.09 26.68 -30.92
CA VAL A 546 -8.30 26.67 -31.76
C VAL A 546 -9.20 25.50 -31.36
N LEU A 547 -8.64 24.32 -31.17
CA LEU A 547 -9.39 23.13 -30.79
C LEU A 547 -10.01 23.27 -29.39
N ALA A 548 -9.27 23.82 -28.42
CA ALA A 548 -9.76 24.12 -27.08
C ALA A 548 -10.94 25.13 -27.07
N MET A 549 -10.95 26.09 -28.00
CA MET A 549 -12.07 27.02 -28.17
C MET A 549 -13.28 26.40 -28.90
N VAL A 550 -13.06 25.48 -29.83
CA VAL A 550 -14.15 24.84 -30.60
C VAL A 550 -14.90 23.79 -29.78
N ILE A 551 -14.20 22.99 -28.97
CA ILE A 551 -14.76 21.83 -28.25
C ILE A 551 -15.97 22.19 -27.35
N PRO A 552 -15.96 23.25 -26.52
CA PRO A 552 -17.12 23.58 -25.67
C PRO A 552 -18.38 23.89 -26.50
N GLY A 553 -18.22 24.48 -27.68
CA GLY A 553 -19.30 24.72 -28.63
C GLY A 553 -19.84 23.43 -29.23
N LEU A 554 -18.95 22.51 -29.63
CA LEU A 554 -19.34 21.19 -30.10
C LEU A 554 -20.07 20.40 -29.00
N ALA A 555 -19.64 20.51 -27.74
CA ALA A 555 -20.24 19.78 -26.61
C ALA A 555 -21.71 20.13 -26.37
N LEU A 556 -22.18 21.28 -26.87
CA LEU A 556 -23.55 21.75 -26.77
C LEU A 556 -24.45 21.32 -27.96
N LEU A 557 -23.88 20.65 -28.96
CA LEU A 557 -24.63 20.11 -30.10
C LEU A 557 -25.55 18.96 -29.70
N PRO A 558 -26.62 18.67 -30.48
CA PRO A 558 -27.52 17.56 -30.22
C PRO A 558 -26.82 16.21 -30.28
N SER A 559 -27.41 15.20 -29.63
CA SER A 559 -26.73 13.94 -29.33
C SER A 559 -26.25 13.13 -30.53
N LYS A 560 -26.86 13.32 -31.70
CA LYS A 560 -26.42 12.73 -32.98
C LYS A 560 -25.02 13.15 -33.42
N LEU A 561 -24.54 14.30 -32.92
CA LEU A 561 -23.24 14.88 -33.27
C LEU A 561 -22.20 14.74 -32.16
N HIS A 562 -22.47 13.97 -31.09
CA HIS A 562 -21.49 13.76 -30.02
C HIS A 562 -20.18 13.16 -30.50
N PHE A 563 -20.19 12.37 -31.59
CA PHE A 563 -18.95 11.85 -32.18
C PHE A 563 -17.93 12.94 -32.53
N LEU A 564 -18.37 14.12 -32.99
CA LEU A 564 -17.47 15.26 -33.27
C LEU A 564 -16.81 15.79 -31.98
N THR A 565 -17.56 15.78 -30.87
CA THR A 565 -17.03 16.19 -29.55
C THR A 565 -16.00 15.20 -29.04
N GLU A 566 -16.24 13.91 -29.25
CA GLU A 566 -15.36 12.81 -28.84
C GLU A 566 -14.05 12.87 -29.62
N VAL A 567 -14.12 12.95 -30.95
CA VAL A 567 -12.93 13.07 -31.81
C VAL A 567 -12.17 14.36 -31.51
N GLY A 568 -12.88 15.49 -31.34
CA GLY A 568 -12.29 16.77 -30.97
C GLY A 568 -11.50 16.68 -29.66
N LEU A 569 -12.11 16.15 -28.60
CA LEU A 569 -11.44 15.97 -27.29
C LEU A 569 -10.25 15.02 -27.36
N ILE A 570 -10.36 13.90 -28.07
CA ILE A 570 -9.25 12.95 -28.24
C ILE A 570 -8.09 13.63 -28.99
N SER A 571 -8.39 14.36 -30.06
CA SER A 571 -7.37 15.08 -30.83
C SER A 571 -6.68 16.17 -30.00
N HIS A 572 -7.41 16.89 -29.15
CA HIS A 572 -6.84 17.90 -28.23
C HIS A 572 -5.95 17.26 -27.18
N ALA A 573 -6.43 16.18 -26.54
CA ALA A 573 -5.64 15.45 -25.56
C ALA A 573 -4.35 14.88 -26.17
N LEU A 574 -4.40 14.32 -27.38
CA LEU A 574 -3.22 13.81 -28.10
C LEU A 574 -2.21 14.92 -28.40
N LEU A 575 -2.68 16.06 -28.91
CA LEU A 575 -1.82 17.20 -29.24
C LEU A 575 -1.17 17.79 -27.98
N LEU A 576 -1.94 17.96 -26.91
CA LEU A 576 -1.44 18.43 -25.63
C LEU A 576 -0.42 17.45 -25.02
N CYS A 577 -0.67 16.13 -25.08
CA CYS A 577 0.31 15.12 -24.66
C CYS A 577 1.59 15.20 -25.49
N TYR A 578 1.49 15.41 -26.80
CA TYR A 578 2.66 15.55 -27.67
C TYR A 578 3.48 16.80 -27.33
N ILE A 579 2.83 17.94 -27.15
CA ILE A 579 3.46 19.22 -26.80
C ILE A 579 4.16 19.12 -25.44
N GLU A 580 3.46 18.64 -24.41
CA GLU A 580 4.03 18.51 -23.06
C GLU A 580 5.18 17.51 -23.01
N ASN A 581 5.08 16.36 -23.71
CA ASN A 581 6.17 15.38 -23.78
C ASN A 581 7.44 15.97 -24.40
N ARG A 582 7.30 16.77 -25.46
CA ARG A 582 8.44 17.45 -26.08
C ARG A 582 9.06 18.45 -25.13
N PHE A 583 8.25 19.31 -24.51
CA PHE A 583 8.74 20.32 -23.59
C PHE A 583 9.44 19.73 -22.36
N PHE A 584 8.80 18.76 -21.72
CA PHE A 584 9.28 18.17 -20.48
C PHE A 584 10.51 17.28 -20.72
N SER A 585 10.46 16.37 -21.71
CA SER A 585 11.55 15.42 -21.94
C SER A 585 12.77 16.04 -22.63
N TYR A 586 12.62 17.04 -23.51
CA TYR A 586 13.80 17.67 -24.10
C TYR A 586 14.54 18.57 -23.11
N SER A 587 13.84 19.30 -22.24
CA SER A 587 14.51 20.11 -21.23
C SER A 587 15.33 19.26 -20.27
N SER A 588 14.80 18.11 -19.85
CA SER A 588 15.50 17.21 -18.93
C SER A 588 16.67 16.46 -19.57
N ILE A 589 16.63 16.17 -20.87
CA ILE A 589 17.70 15.41 -21.55
C ILE A 589 18.89 16.29 -21.96
N TYR A 590 18.65 17.53 -22.40
CA TYR A 590 19.69 18.36 -23.03
C TYR A 590 20.16 19.56 -22.22
N TYR A 591 19.33 20.10 -21.31
CA TYR A 591 19.69 21.23 -20.44
C TYR A 591 20.11 20.77 -19.04
N TYR A 592 20.75 19.60 -18.95
CA TYR A 592 21.31 19.08 -17.71
C TYR A 592 22.66 19.76 -17.43
N GLY A 593 22.65 21.03 -16.98
CA GLY A 593 23.87 21.70 -16.52
C GLY A 593 24.01 23.21 -16.76
N LEU A 594 23.03 23.88 -17.39
CA LEU A 594 23.07 25.34 -17.57
C LEU A 594 21.74 25.93 -17.08
N ASP A 595 21.80 26.50 -15.88
CA ASP A 595 20.77 27.23 -15.11
C ASP A 595 19.63 26.42 -14.44
N GLU A 596 19.21 26.88 -13.27
CA GLU A 596 18.14 26.30 -12.42
C GLU A 596 16.73 26.42 -13.04
N ASP A 597 16.61 26.97 -14.25
CA ASP A 597 15.34 27.30 -14.89
C ASP A 597 14.77 26.13 -15.69
N VAL A 598 13.89 25.37 -15.04
CA VAL A 598 13.09 24.31 -15.68
C VAL A 598 12.13 24.92 -16.72
N MET A 599 12.39 24.68 -18.01
CA MET A 599 11.57 25.22 -19.11
C MET A 599 10.08 24.84 -19.03
N TYR A 600 9.74 23.62 -18.61
CA TYR A 600 8.35 23.20 -18.39
C TYR A 600 8.19 22.48 -17.05
N PRO A 601 7.53 23.11 -16.06
CA PRO A 601 7.53 22.61 -14.70
C PRO A 601 6.62 21.38 -14.51
N SER A 602 7.03 20.47 -13.62
CA SER A 602 6.30 19.24 -13.31
C SER A 602 4.89 19.47 -12.77
N TYR A 603 4.67 20.55 -12.00
CA TYR A 603 3.34 20.87 -11.47
C TYR A 603 2.32 21.20 -12.56
N MET A 604 2.76 21.70 -13.72
CA MET A 604 1.85 21.96 -14.85
C MET A 604 1.35 20.65 -15.46
N VAL A 605 2.22 19.65 -15.66
CA VAL A 605 1.83 18.30 -16.13
C VAL A 605 0.78 17.68 -15.19
N ILE A 606 1.00 17.81 -13.87
CA ILE A 606 0.07 17.31 -12.85
C ILE A 606 -1.27 18.04 -12.95
N MET A 607 -1.25 19.37 -13.03
CA MET A 607 -2.44 20.20 -13.10
C MET A 607 -3.27 19.90 -14.37
N THR A 608 -2.65 19.87 -15.55
CA THR A 608 -3.36 19.62 -16.81
C THR A 608 -3.92 18.20 -16.86
N THR A 609 -3.22 17.22 -16.28
CA THR A 609 -3.70 15.84 -16.15
C THR A 609 -4.96 15.75 -15.28
N PHE A 610 -4.93 16.32 -14.07
CA PHE A 610 -6.08 16.26 -13.16
C PHE A 610 -7.28 17.07 -13.65
N LEU A 611 -7.05 18.25 -14.24
CA LEU A 611 -8.11 19.04 -14.86
C LEU A 611 -8.74 18.29 -16.04
N GLY A 612 -7.93 17.65 -16.88
CA GLY A 612 -8.39 16.79 -17.97
C GLY A 612 -9.28 15.65 -17.47
N LEU A 613 -8.83 14.89 -16.47
CA LEU A 613 -9.61 13.81 -15.87
C LEU A 613 -10.90 14.29 -15.19
N ALA A 614 -10.86 15.44 -14.50
CA ALA A 614 -12.04 16.03 -13.88
C ALA A 614 -13.08 16.47 -14.93
N LEU A 615 -12.63 17.04 -16.05
CA LEU A 615 -13.47 17.44 -17.17
C LEU A 615 -14.11 16.23 -17.86
N VAL A 616 -13.32 15.18 -18.15
CA VAL A 616 -13.83 13.92 -18.71
C VAL A 616 -14.90 13.30 -17.81
N ARG A 617 -14.66 13.26 -16.49
CA ARG A 617 -15.64 12.76 -15.53
C ARG A 617 -16.93 13.57 -15.54
N ARG A 618 -16.83 14.91 -15.57
CA ARG A 618 -18.00 15.79 -15.60
C ARG A 618 -18.81 15.58 -16.88
N LEU A 619 -18.15 15.51 -18.03
CA LEU A 619 -18.81 15.28 -19.32
C LEU A 619 -19.44 13.88 -19.44
N LEU A 620 -18.88 12.86 -18.78
CA LEU A 620 -19.51 11.54 -18.65
C LEU A 620 -20.77 11.58 -17.77
N VAL A 621 -20.73 12.27 -16.62
CA VAL A 621 -21.89 12.42 -15.73
C VAL A 621 -23.02 13.15 -16.45
N ASP A 622 -22.68 14.19 -17.22
CA ASP A 622 -23.61 14.95 -18.04
C ASP A 622 -24.04 14.20 -19.33
N GLN A 623 -23.60 12.95 -19.53
CA GLN A 623 -23.91 12.09 -20.68
C GLN A 623 -23.56 12.70 -22.06
N ARG A 624 -22.54 13.57 -22.12
CA ARG A 624 -22.13 14.25 -23.37
C ARG A 624 -21.05 13.50 -24.16
N ILE A 625 -20.44 12.48 -23.56
CA ILE A 625 -19.36 11.67 -24.15
C ILE A 625 -19.68 10.20 -23.89
N GLY A 626 -19.47 9.34 -24.90
CA GLY A 626 -19.61 7.91 -24.80
C GLY A 626 -18.48 7.22 -23.99
N PRO A 627 -18.72 6.00 -23.49
CA PRO A 627 -17.76 5.27 -22.64
C PRO A 627 -16.45 4.93 -23.37
N LYS A 628 -16.47 4.77 -24.70
CA LYS A 628 -15.27 4.50 -25.51
C LYS A 628 -14.30 5.69 -25.54
N ALA A 629 -14.82 6.90 -25.75
CA ALA A 629 -14.01 8.11 -25.75
C ALA A 629 -13.47 8.43 -24.35
N VAL A 630 -14.28 8.22 -23.31
CA VAL A 630 -13.83 8.34 -21.92
C VAL A 630 -12.67 7.40 -21.62
N TRP A 631 -12.74 6.14 -22.06
CA TRP A 631 -11.66 5.17 -21.89
C TRP A 631 -10.34 5.65 -22.52
N VAL A 632 -10.38 6.13 -23.77
CA VAL A 632 -9.19 6.67 -24.46
C VAL A 632 -8.64 7.90 -23.74
N LEU A 633 -9.50 8.86 -23.38
CA LEU A 633 -9.10 10.10 -22.71
C LEU A 633 -8.47 9.84 -21.32
N ILE A 634 -9.03 8.91 -20.55
CA ILE A 634 -8.44 8.52 -19.25
C ILE A 634 -7.03 7.94 -19.48
N CYS A 635 -6.85 7.06 -20.47
CA CYS A 635 -5.54 6.48 -20.75
C CYS A 635 -4.52 7.55 -21.18
N LEU A 636 -4.90 8.49 -22.04
CA LEU A 636 -4.03 9.57 -22.52
C LEU A 636 -3.65 10.57 -21.43
N TYR A 637 -4.59 10.98 -20.58
CA TYR A 637 -4.26 11.88 -19.47
C TYR A 637 -3.43 11.16 -18.41
N SER A 638 -3.77 9.91 -18.07
CA SER A 638 -3.00 9.13 -17.09
C SER A 638 -1.58 8.80 -17.57
N SER A 639 -1.33 8.63 -18.88
CA SER A 639 0.01 8.36 -19.40
C SER A 639 0.98 9.53 -19.21
N LYS A 640 0.50 10.77 -19.13
CA LYS A 640 1.34 11.95 -18.86
C LYS A 640 2.09 11.84 -17.54
N LEU A 641 1.49 11.21 -16.53
CA LEU A 641 2.11 11.02 -15.22
C LEU A 641 3.41 10.19 -15.30
N ALA A 642 3.55 9.33 -16.32
CA ALA A 642 4.76 8.53 -16.52
C ALA A 642 6.00 9.39 -16.78
N MET A 643 5.84 10.57 -17.40
CA MET A 643 6.96 11.51 -17.64
C MET A 643 7.64 11.94 -16.35
N LEU A 644 6.89 12.01 -15.24
CA LEU A 644 7.41 12.45 -13.96
C LEU A 644 8.39 11.44 -13.34
N PHE A 645 8.27 10.16 -13.72
CA PHE A 645 9.14 9.08 -13.26
C PHE A 645 10.35 8.89 -14.16
N ILE A 646 10.12 8.76 -15.47
CA ILE A 646 11.17 8.43 -16.44
C ILE A 646 11.17 9.48 -17.54
N SER A 647 12.29 10.18 -17.65
CA SER A 647 12.54 11.14 -18.71
C SER A 647 13.09 10.42 -19.95
N SER A 648 12.22 9.83 -20.77
CA SER A 648 12.60 9.28 -22.07
C SER A 648 11.62 9.67 -23.17
N LYS A 649 12.11 9.79 -24.40
CA LYS A 649 11.41 10.40 -25.55
C LYS A 649 10.08 9.69 -25.87
N SER A 650 9.99 8.39 -25.59
CA SER A 650 8.86 7.52 -25.94
C SER A 650 7.93 7.18 -24.76
N VAL A 651 8.25 7.62 -23.53
CA VAL A 651 7.59 7.13 -22.30
C VAL A 651 6.08 7.40 -22.29
N VAL A 652 5.62 8.60 -22.69
CA VAL A 652 4.18 8.92 -22.74
C VAL A 652 3.42 8.01 -23.70
N TRP A 653 4.01 7.75 -24.86
CA TRP A 653 3.35 6.97 -25.91
C TRP A 653 3.32 5.48 -25.55
N VAL A 654 4.42 4.96 -25.02
CA VAL A 654 4.50 3.59 -24.54
C VAL A 654 3.52 3.36 -23.38
N THR A 655 3.49 4.25 -22.40
CA THR A 655 2.54 4.12 -21.28
C THR A 655 1.09 4.30 -21.72
N ALA A 656 0.80 5.17 -22.70
CA ALA A 656 -0.53 5.25 -23.29
C ALA A 656 -0.94 3.93 -23.97
N VAL A 657 -0.06 3.32 -24.75
CA VAL A 657 -0.31 2.02 -25.42
C VAL A 657 -0.53 0.91 -24.39
N LEU A 658 0.29 0.83 -23.34
CA LEU A 658 0.12 -0.14 -22.26
C LEU A 658 -1.19 0.07 -21.51
N LEU A 659 -1.53 1.31 -21.14
CA LEU A 659 -2.80 1.61 -20.46
C LEU A 659 -4.01 1.26 -21.33
N LEU A 660 -3.95 1.54 -22.64
CA LEU A 660 -4.99 1.15 -23.59
C LEU A 660 -5.09 -0.39 -23.72
N ALA A 661 -3.99 -1.13 -23.63
CA ALA A 661 -4.06 -2.59 -23.69
C ALA A 661 -4.71 -3.21 -22.43
N VAL A 662 -4.40 -2.68 -21.24
CA VAL A 662 -4.77 -3.30 -19.95
C VAL A 662 -6.13 -2.85 -19.40
N SER A 663 -6.52 -1.61 -19.65
CA SER A 663 -7.74 -1.02 -19.06
C SER A 663 -9.11 -1.42 -19.64
N PRO A 664 -9.27 -1.99 -20.87
CA PRO A 664 -10.58 -2.34 -21.43
C PRO A 664 -11.48 -3.20 -20.53
N PRO A 665 -10.99 -4.26 -19.86
CA PRO A 665 -11.81 -5.06 -18.95
C PRO A 665 -12.36 -4.25 -17.77
N LEU A 666 -11.68 -3.19 -17.35
CA LEU A 666 -12.10 -2.38 -16.21
C LEU A 666 -13.05 -1.25 -16.60
N LEU A 667 -12.83 -0.63 -17.76
CA LEU A 667 -13.49 0.61 -18.17
C LEU A 667 -14.56 0.43 -19.25
N LEU A 668 -14.39 -0.50 -20.20
CA LEU A 668 -15.29 -0.66 -21.35
C LEU A 668 -16.44 -1.64 -21.08
N TYR A 669 -16.18 -2.77 -20.41
CA TYR A 669 -17.15 -3.86 -20.24
C TYR A 669 -17.89 -3.84 -18.89
N LYS A 670 -17.82 -2.72 -18.17
CA LYS A 670 -18.44 -2.55 -16.84
C LYS A 670 -19.93 -2.26 -16.94
N ASP A 671 -20.74 -3.30 -17.08
CA ASP A 671 -22.19 -3.19 -16.95
C ASP A 671 -22.60 -3.12 -15.47
N LYS A 672 -23.17 -1.98 -15.06
CA LYS A 672 -23.63 -1.74 -13.68
C LYS A 672 -24.85 -2.58 -13.28
N SER A 673 -25.58 -3.14 -14.25
CA SER A 673 -26.89 -3.78 -14.05
C SER A 673 -26.85 -5.30 -13.90
N ARG A 674 -25.76 -5.99 -14.25
CA ARG A 674 -25.64 -7.44 -14.12
C ARG A 674 -24.32 -7.82 -13.46
N ALA A 675 -24.40 -8.62 -12.40
CA ALA A 675 -23.25 -9.15 -11.66
C ALA A 675 -22.30 -10.03 -12.51
N ALA A 676 -22.64 -10.33 -13.76
CA ALA A 676 -21.79 -11.06 -14.70
C ALA A 676 -21.92 -10.48 -16.11
N SER A 677 -21.06 -9.52 -16.46
CA SER A 677 -20.75 -9.22 -17.86
C SER A 677 -19.84 -10.34 -18.37
N LYS A 678 -20.38 -11.29 -19.15
CA LYS A 678 -19.58 -12.38 -19.73
C LYS A 678 -19.04 -11.94 -21.09
N MET A 679 -17.85 -11.35 -21.08
CA MET A 679 -17.05 -11.17 -22.30
C MET A 679 -16.88 -12.52 -23.02
N LYS A 680 -17.02 -12.56 -24.35
CA LYS A 680 -16.89 -13.83 -25.10
C LYS A 680 -15.45 -14.35 -24.98
N ALA A 681 -15.26 -15.68 -24.97
CA ALA A 681 -13.94 -16.29 -24.83
C ALA A 681 -12.93 -15.79 -25.89
N TRP A 682 -13.34 -15.68 -27.15
CA TRP A 682 -12.53 -15.10 -28.24
C TRP A 682 -12.06 -13.66 -27.92
N GLN A 683 -12.93 -12.82 -27.35
CA GLN A 683 -12.56 -11.45 -26.96
C GLN A 683 -11.54 -11.46 -25.81
N GLY A 684 -11.65 -12.40 -24.88
CA GLY A 684 -10.66 -12.62 -23.83
C GLY A 684 -9.29 -12.97 -24.36
N TYR A 685 -9.21 -13.93 -25.29
CA TYR A 685 -7.96 -14.30 -25.95
C TYR A 685 -7.40 -13.14 -26.77
N ALA A 686 -8.23 -12.42 -27.53
CA ALA A 686 -7.79 -11.26 -28.30
C ALA A 686 -7.21 -10.15 -27.41
N HIS A 687 -7.85 -9.83 -26.28
CA HIS A 687 -7.31 -8.85 -25.32
C HIS A 687 -6.02 -9.33 -24.67
N ALA A 688 -5.90 -10.61 -24.31
CA ALA A 688 -4.65 -11.17 -23.80
C ALA A 688 -3.51 -11.10 -24.84
N SER A 689 -3.80 -11.38 -26.12
CA SER A 689 -2.83 -11.23 -27.21
C SER A 689 -2.40 -9.76 -27.40
N VAL A 690 -3.34 -8.81 -27.35
CA VAL A 690 -3.03 -7.37 -27.41
C VAL A 690 -2.15 -6.95 -26.23
N VAL A 691 -2.42 -7.44 -25.02
CA VAL A 691 -1.58 -7.20 -23.84
C VAL A 691 -0.16 -7.74 -24.06
N ALA A 692 -0.02 -8.99 -24.50
CA ALA A 692 1.28 -9.60 -24.74
C ALA A 692 2.09 -8.83 -25.81
N LEU A 693 1.45 -8.47 -26.93
CA LEU A 693 2.09 -7.68 -27.99
C LEU A 693 2.47 -6.27 -27.52
N SER A 694 1.63 -5.65 -26.69
CA SER A 694 1.91 -4.31 -26.14
C SER A 694 3.12 -4.33 -25.21
N VAL A 695 3.20 -5.28 -24.28
CA VAL A 695 4.37 -5.42 -23.37
C VAL A 695 5.64 -5.70 -24.18
N TRP A 696 5.56 -6.53 -25.21
CA TRP A 696 6.69 -6.81 -26.10
C TRP A 696 7.17 -5.58 -26.88
N PHE A 697 6.25 -4.80 -27.43
CA PHE A 697 6.55 -3.57 -28.16
C PHE A 697 7.16 -2.50 -27.24
N CYS A 698 6.71 -2.45 -25.98
CA CYS A 698 7.09 -1.47 -24.98
C CYS A 698 8.34 -1.87 -24.14
N ARG A 699 8.98 -3.00 -24.45
CA ARG A 699 10.06 -3.59 -23.65
C ARG A 699 11.21 -2.64 -23.32
N GLU A 700 11.64 -1.81 -24.27
CA GLU A 700 12.82 -0.94 -24.06
C GLU A 700 12.59 0.05 -22.91
N THR A 701 11.40 0.65 -22.83
CA THR A 701 11.06 1.54 -21.71
C THR A 701 10.85 0.79 -20.40
N ILE A 702 10.39 -0.47 -20.46
CA ILE A 702 10.28 -1.33 -19.26
C ILE A 702 11.68 -1.64 -18.74
N PHE A 703 12.65 -1.84 -19.64
CA PHE A 703 14.04 -2.10 -19.29
C PHE A 703 14.72 -0.86 -18.73
N GLU A 704 14.49 0.31 -19.33
CA GLU A 704 14.93 1.61 -18.77
C GLU A 704 14.34 1.84 -17.36
N ALA A 705 13.05 1.57 -17.17
CA ALA A 705 12.40 1.68 -15.86
C ALA A 705 13.03 0.75 -14.82
N LEU A 706 13.35 -0.47 -15.23
CA LEU A 706 13.94 -1.49 -14.37
C LEU A 706 15.38 -1.16 -14.01
N GLN A 707 16.16 -0.64 -14.96
CA GLN A 707 17.50 -0.14 -14.71
C GLN A 707 17.48 1.07 -13.77
N TRP A 708 16.54 1.99 -13.97
CA TRP A 708 16.34 3.11 -13.05
C TRP A 708 16.01 2.65 -11.62
N TRP A 709 15.15 1.64 -11.48
CA TRP A 709 14.79 1.08 -10.19
C TRP A 709 15.95 0.34 -9.50
N ASN A 710 16.70 -0.48 -10.25
CA ASN A 710 17.76 -1.31 -9.69
C ASN A 710 19.09 -0.57 -9.49
N GLY A 711 19.25 0.61 -10.12
CA GLY A 711 20.49 1.39 -10.11
C GLY A 711 21.68 0.73 -10.84
N ARG A 712 21.49 -0.49 -11.36
CA ARG A 712 22.49 -1.30 -12.08
C ARG A 712 21.84 -1.91 -13.33
N PRO A 713 22.61 -2.21 -14.40
CA PRO A 713 22.07 -2.89 -15.57
C PRO A 713 21.52 -4.26 -15.16
N PRO A 714 20.20 -4.52 -15.33
CA PRO A 714 19.59 -5.78 -14.93
C PRO A 714 20.08 -6.96 -15.78
N SER A 715 20.06 -8.17 -15.22
CA SER A 715 20.38 -9.41 -15.93
C SER A 715 19.31 -9.77 -16.97
N ASP A 716 19.67 -10.57 -17.97
CA ASP A 716 18.74 -10.97 -19.04
C ASP A 716 17.55 -11.78 -18.51
N GLY A 717 17.80 -12.65 -17.52
CA GLY A 717 16.76 -13.42 -16.84
C GLY A 717 15.77 -12.52 -16.11
N LEU A 718 16.25 -11.48 -15.44
CA LEU A 718 15.43 -10.49 -14.74
C LEU A 718 14.57 -9.69 -15.73
N LEU A 719 15.15 -9.24 -16.84
CA LEU A 719 14.45 -8.50 -17.91
C LEU A 719 13.29 -9.32 -18.51
N LEU A 720 13.57 -10.56 -18.92
CA LEU A 720 12.56 -11.47 -19.47
C LEU A 720 11.49 -11.82 -18.41
N GLY A 721 11.93 -12.11 -17.19
CA GLY A 721 11.03 -12.40 -16.07
C GLY A 721 10.05 -11.27 -15.82
N PHE A 722 10.52 -10.02 -15.82
CA PHE A 722 9.66 -8.85 -15.67
C PHE A 722 8.63 -8.72 -16.81
N CYS A 723 9.03 -8.93 -18.07
CA CYS A 723 8.07 -8.94 -19.18
C CYS A 723 6.97 -9.99 -18.98
N ILE A 724 7.34 -11.22 -18.58
CA ILE A 724 6.37 -12.30 -18.35
C ILE A 724 5.44 -11.98 -17.17
N VAL A 725 5.99 -11.52 -16.03
CA VAL A 725 5.17 -11.10 -14.88
C VAL A 725 4.22 -9.98 -15.26
N LEU A 726 4.68 -8.96 -15.97
CA LEU A 726 3.84 -7.83 -16.40
C LEU A 726 2.70 -8.27 -17.32
N THR A 727 2.96 -9.17 -18.28
CA THR A 727 1.88 -9.74 -19.11
C THR A 727 0.86 -10.52 -18.27
N GLY A 728 1.32 -11.31 -17.30
CA GLY A 728 0.46 -12.05 -16.37
C GLY A 728 -0.40 -11.10 -15.51
N LEU A 729 0.21 -10.11 -14.87
CA LEU A 729 -0.48 -9.12 -14.03
C LEU A 729 -1.50 -8.30 -14.83
N ALA A 730 -1.14 -7.89 -16.05
CA ALA A 730 -2.04 -7.18 -16.95
C ALA A 730 -3.27 -8.01 -17.37
N CYS A 731 -3.17 -9.34 -17.37
CA CYS A 731 -4.30 -10.24 -17.68
C CYS A 731 -5.20 -10.53 -16.45
N VAL A 732 -4.81 -10.16 -15.23
CA VAL A 732 -5.59 -10.43 -14.00
C VAL A 732 -7.02 -9.86 -14.06
N PRO A 733 -7.26 -8.61 -14.50
CA PRO A 733 -8.62 -8.07 -14.57
C PRO A 733 -9.53 -8.85 -15.52
N ILE A 734 -8.99 -9.40 -16.61
CA ILE A 734 -9.73 -10.23 -17.57
C ILE A 734 -10.28 -11.47 -16.85
N VAL A 735 -9.40 -12.20 -16.16
CA VAL A 735 -9.74 -13.46 -15.49
C VAL A 735 -10.56 -13.24 -14.23
N ALA A 736 -10.20 -12.25 -13.41
CA ALA A 736 -10.85 -12.01 -12.11
C ALA A 736 -12.28 -11.46 -12.26
N VAL A 737 -12.52 -10.59 -13.25
CA VAL A 737 -13.82 -9.93 -13.42
C VAL A 737 -14.74 -10.70 -14.38
N HIS A 738 -14.24 -11.18 -15.52
CA HIS A 738 -15.09 -11.75 -16.57
C HIS A 738 -15.07 -13.29 -16.61
N PHE A 739 -13.92 -13.91 -16.33
CA PHE A 739 -13.75 -15.38 -16.37
C PHE A 739 -13.57 -16.00 -14.98
N SER A 740 -14.18 -15.43 -13.95
CA SER A 740 -14.06 -15.93 -12.57
C SER A 740 -14.59 -17.36 -12.40
N HIS A 741 -15.52 -17.77 -13.25
CA HIS A 741 -16.09 -19.12 -13.29
C HIS A 741 -15.16 -20.15 -13.97
N VAL A 742 -14.22 -19.71 -14.82
CA VAL A 742 -13.35 -20.61 -15.58
C VAL A 742 -12.09 -20.90 -14.77
N LEU A 743 -12.08 -22.04 -14.09
CA LEU A 743 -10.97 -22.42 -13.20
C LEU A 743 -9.65 -22.63 -13.96
N SER A 744 -9.69 -23.13 -15.19
CA SER A 744 -8.51 -23.29 -16.05
C SER A 744 -7.81 -21.96 -16.35
N ALA A 745 -8.56 -20.87 -16.57
CA ALA A 745 -8.01 -19.54 -16.80
C ALA A 745 -7.29 -18.99 -15.56
N LYS A 746 -7.86 -19.19 -14.36
CA LYS A 746 -7.22 -18.83 -13.09
C LYS A 746 -5.90 -19.59 -12.89
N ARG A 747 -5.90 -20.89 -13.18
CA ARG A 747 -4.71 -21.76 -13.05
C ARG A 747 -3.61 -21.36 -14.03
N CYS A 748 -3.96 -21.13 -15.30
CA CYS A 748 -3.02 -20.68 -16.32
C CYS A 748 -2.41 -19.31 -15.96
N LEU A 749 -3.22 -18.37 -15.47
CA LEU A 749 -2.74 -17.07 -14.99
C LEU A 749 -1.74 -17.20 -13.85
N VAL A 750 -2.03 -18.05 -12.85
CA VAL A 750 -1.11 -18.32 -11.74
C VAL A 750 0.20 -18.92 -12.25
N LEU A 751 0.14 -19.82 -13.22
CA LEU A 751 1.33 -20.42 -13.83
C LEU A 751 2.17 -19.37 -14.56
N VAL A 752 1.56 -18.50 -15.38
CA VAL A 752 2.28 -17.41 -16.07
C VAL A 752 2.95 -16.46 -15.08
N VAL A 753 2.24 -16.02 -14.03
CA VAL A 753 2.85 -15.14 -13.01
C VAL A 753 3.99 -15.85 -12.28
N ALA A 754 3.82 -17.14 -11.94
CA ALA A 754 4.87 -17.93 -11.32
C ALA A 754 6.09 -18.12 -12.23
N THR A 755 5.90 -18.34 -13.54
CA THR A 755 7.02 -18.42 -14.50
C THR A 755 7.85 -17.14 -14.47
N GLY A 756 7.21 -15.97 -14.57
CA GLY A 756 7.94 -14.70 -14.54
C GLY A 756 8.65 -14.45 -13.21
N LEU A 757 8.01 -14.78 -12.07
CA LEU A 757 8.63 -14.65 -10.75
C LEU A 757 9.86 -15.55 -10.59
N LEU A 758 9.81 -16.78 -11.11
CA LEU A 758 10.96 -17.69 -11.10
C LEU A 758 12.12 -17.15 -11.94
N PHE A 759 11.84 -16.53 -13.08
CA PHE A 759 12.87 -15.88 -13.89
C PHE A 759 13.49 -14.66 -13.18
N ILE A 760 12.69 -13.90 -12.43
CA ILE A 760 13.19 -12.77 -11.62
C ILE A 760 14.06 -13.27 -10.46
N LEU A 761 13.63 -14.34 -9.76
CA LEU A 761 14.34 -14.84 -8.57
C LEU A 761 15.61 -15.62 -8.91
N MET A 762 15.58 -16.43 -9.96
CA MET A 762 16.69 -17.32 -10.34
C MET A 762 17.65 -16.68 -11.35
N GLU A 763 17.25 -15.56 -11.98
CA GLU A 763 18.02 -14.83 -13.00
C GLU A 763 18.77 -15.74 -13.98
N PRO A 764 18.08 -16.68 -14.67
CA PRO A 764 18.77 -17.66 -15.50
C PRO A 764 19.49 -16.94 -16.66
N PRO A 765 20.78 -17.17 -16.87
CA PRO A 765 21.49 -16.62 -18.01
C PRO A 765 20.89 -17.16 -19.30
N ILE A 766 20.46 -16.23 -20.16
CA ILE A 766 19.80 -16.54 -21.43
C ILE A 766 20.89 -16.89 -22.47
N PRO A 767 20.75 -17.97 -23.26
CA PRO A 767 21.72 -18.30 -24.28
C PRO A 767 21.85 -17.17 -25.30
N LEU A 768 23.06 -16.92 -25.81
CA LEU A 768 23.37 -15.82 -26.74
C LEU A 768 22.53 -15.78 -28.03
N SER A 769 21.88 -16.89 -28.41
CA SER A 769 20.93 -16.95 -29.51
C SER A 769 19.57 -16.32 -29.17
N TRP A 770 19.20 -16.29 -27.89
CA TRP A 770 17.96 -15.76 -27.34
C TRP A 770 18.18 -14.49 -26.52
N THR A 771 19.44 -14.05 -26.36
CA THR A 771 19.75 -12.81 -25.65
C THR A 771 19.08 -11.63 -26.35
N TYR A 772 18.41 -10.84 -25.52
CA TYR A 772 17.67 -9.67 -25.94
C TYR A 772 18.67 -8.62 -26.44
N ARG A 773 18.70 -8.44 -27.76
CA ARG A 773 19.62 -7.55 -28.45
C ARG A 773 19.09 -6.10 -28.34
N SER A 774 19.18 -5.49 -27.16
CA SER A 774 19.06 -4.03 -27.03
C SER A 774 20.45 -3.42 -27.03
N ASP A 775 20.67 -2.45 -27.92
CA ASP A 775 21.98 -1.80 -28.07
C ASP A 775 22.34 -0.95 -26.83
N LEU A 776 21.32 -0.49 -26.07
CA LEU A 776 21.48 0.33 -24.86
C LEU A 776 22.11 -0.45 -23.69
N ILE A 777 21.69 -1.70 -23.48
CA ILE A 777 22.17 -2.55 -22.37
C ILE A 777 23.53 -3.18 -22.69
N LYS A 778 23.82 -3.40 -23.98
CA LYS A 778 25.14 -3.88 -24.42
C LYS A 778 26.26 -2.91 -24.06
N ALA A 779 26.03 -1.60 -24.25
CA ALA A 779 26.98 -0.56 -23.85
C ALA A 779 27.25 -0.55 -22.33
N ALA A 780 26.27 -0.94 -21.51
CA ALA A 780 26.39 -0.99 -20.04
C ALA A 780 27.03 -2.29 -19.51
N ARG A 781 26.92 -3.43 -20.22
CA ARG A 781 27.52 -4.73 -19.83
C ARG A 781 28.92 -4.97 -20.39
N GLN A 782 29.33 -4.23 -21.41
CA GLN A 782 30.64 -4.36 -22.04
C GLN A 782 31.52 -3.15 -21.72
N SER A 783 31.48 -2.64 -20.48
CA SER A 783 32.60 -1.83 -20.01
C SER A 783 33.82 -2.74 -19.99
N SER A 784 34.87 -2.34 -20.71
CA SER A 784 36.18 -3.00 -20.72
C SER A 784 36.79 -3.15 -19.32
N ASP A 785 36.25 -2.42 -18.36
CA ASP A 785 36.71 -2.34 -16.98
C ASP A 785 36.34 -3.59 -16.16
N ASP A 786 35.14 -4.17 -16.33
CA ASP A 786 34.75 -5.34 -15.54
C ASP A 786 35.57 -6.60 -15.90
N VAL A 787 35.88 -6.77 -17.19
CA VAL A 787 36.72 -7.88 -17.68
C VAL A 787 38.19 -7.68 -17.30
N SER A 788 38.66 -6.43 -17.20
CA SER A 788 40.04 -6.12 -16.81
C SER A 788 40.27 -6.13 -15.30
N ILE A 789 39.25 -5.80 -14.49
CA ILE A 789 39.33 -5.79 -13.02
C ILE A 789 39.14 -7.19 -12.43
N TYR A 790 38.20 -7.99 -12.95
CA TYR A 790 37.84 -9.28 -12.35
C TYR A 790 38.36 -10.51 -13.10
N GLY A 791 39.01 -10.33 -14.26
CA GLY A 791 39.53 -11.41 -15.08
C GLY A 791 38.44 -12.33 -15.66
N PHE A 792 38.86 -13.34 -16.42
CA PHE A 792 37.95 -14.34 -17.00
C PHE A 792 37.37 -15.23 -15.89
N VAL A 793 36.23 -14.82 -15.32
CA VAL A 793 35.50 -15.67 -14.36
C VAL A 793 35.03 -16.91 -15.11
N ALA A 794 35.48 -18.08 -14.66
CA ALA A 794 35.08 -19.37 -15.23
C ALA A 794 33.55 -19.43 -15.37
N THR A 795 33.07 -19.65 -16.59
CA THR A 795 31.64 -19.69 -16.92
C THR A 795 30.99 -20.84 -16.16
N LYS A 796 30.24 -20.53 -15.10
CA LYS A 796 29.38 -21.50 -14.43
C LYS A 796 28.41 -22.12 -15.46
N PRO A 797 28.19 -23.44 -15.44
CA PRO A 797 27.22 -24.08 -16.33
C PRO A 797 25.83 -23.50 -16.10
N THR A 798 25.22 -23.00 -17.16
CA THR A 798 24.00 -22.17 -17.09
C THR A 798 22.71 -22.96 -17.13
N TRP A 799 22.74 -24.19 -17.64
CA TRP A 799 21.60 -25.08 -17.84
C TRP A 799 20.94 -25.64 -16.55
N PRO A 800 21.61 -25.82 -15.38
CA PRO A 800 20.96 -26.37 -14.19
C PRO A 800 19.80 -25.50 -13.67
N SER A 801 19.94 -24.17 -13.74
CA SER A 801 18.88 -23.22 -13.35
C SER A 801 17.57 -23.42 -14.12
N TRP A 802 17.66 -23.76 -15.42
CA TRP A 802 16.51 -24.04 -16.27
C TRP A 802 15.79 -25.34 -15.88
N LEU A 803 16.51 -26.35 -15.42
CA LEU A 803 15.91 -27.58 -14.88
C LEU A 803 15.14 -27.33 -13.58
N LEU A 804 15.68 -26.49 -12.69
CA LEU A 804 14.97 -26.11 -11.46
C LEU A 804 13.67 -25.36 -11.77
N ILE A 805 13.72 -24.38 -12.67
CA ILE A 805 12.53 -23.64 -13.11
C ILE A 805 11.49 -24.61 -13.70
N ALA A 806 11.91 -25.53 -14.57
CA ALA A 806 11.03 -26.54 -15.14
C ALA A 806 10.38 -27.44 -14.06
N ALA A 807 11.16 -27.90 -13.07
CA ALA A 807 10.65 -28.73 -11.98
C ALA A 807 9.61 -27.98 -11.12
N ILE A 808 9.85 -26.72 -10.78
CA ILE A 808 8.89 -25.91 -9.99
C ILE A 808 7.62 -25.63 -10.80
N LEU A 809 7.73 -25.37 -12.10
CA LEU A 809 6.55 -25.15 -12.95
C LEU A 809 5.72 -26.41 -13.15
N LEU A 810 6.38 -27.56 -13.33
CA LEU A 810 5.73 -28.86 -13.44
C LEU A 810 4.96 -29.20 -12.15
N THR A 811 5.58 -28.95 -10.98
CA THR A 811 4.93 -29.15 -9.68
C THR A 811 3.75 -28.22 -9.46
N LEU A 812 3.86 -26.95 -9.82
CA LEU A 812 2.75 -26.01 -9.74
C LEU A 812 1.61 -26.39 -10.69
N ALA A 813 1.92 -26.85 -11.91
CA ALA A 813 0.94 -27.33 -12.89
C ALA A 813 0.19 -28.59 -12.41
N ALA A 814 0.90 -29.46 -11.67
CA ALA A 814 0.35 -30.66 -11.05
C ALA A 814 -0.61 -30.33 -9.90
N VAL A 815 -0.17 -29.52 -8.93
CA VAL A 815 -0.98 -29.13 -7.76
C VAL A 815 -2.20 -28.32 -8.18
N THR A 816 -2.05 -27.46 -9.20
CA THR A 816 -3.18 -26.73 -9.76
C THR A 816 -4.09 -27.61 -10.63
N SER A 817 -3.78 -28.88 -10.84
CA SER A 817 -4.49 -29.83 -11.71
C SER A 817 -4.73 -29.31 -13.14
N ILE A 818 -3.76 -28.56 -13.67
CA ILE A 818 -3.65 -28.32 -15.12
C ILE A 818 -3.28 -29.63 -15.80
N ILE A 819 -2.36 -30.38 -15.17
CA ILE A 819 -2.00 -31.74 -15.55
C ILE A 819 -2.80 -32.71 -14.67
N PRO A 820 -3.63 -33.62 -15.23
CA PRO A 820 -4.52 -34.49 -14.47
C PRO A 820 -3.79 -35.69 -13.81
N ILE A 821 -2.89 -35.44 -12.88
CA ILE A 821 -2.10 -36.46 -12.14
C ILE A 821 -2.95 -37.28 -11.15
N ASN A 822 -4.11 -36.75 -10.75
CA ASN A 822 -4.99 -37.40 -9.78
C ASN A 822 -5.62 -38.68 -10.35
N TYR A 823 -5.85 -38.74 -11.66
CA TYR A 823 -6.63 -39.82 -12.28
C TYR A 823 -5.76 -40.91 -12.92
N MET A 824 -4.53 -40.58 -13.36
CA MET A 824 -3.66 -41.51 -14.07
C MET A 824 -2.39 -41.83 -13.26
N VAL A 825 -2.24 -43.09 -12.84
CA VAL A 825 -1.11 -43.55 -12.02
C VAL A 825 0.20 -43.55 -12.80
N GLU A 826 0.18 -43.91 -14.09
CA GLU A 826 1.37 -43.89 -14.95
C GLU A 826 1.94 -42.48 -15.10
N LEU A 827 1.05 -41.50 -15.33
CA LEU A 827 1.43 -40.10 -15.45
C LEU A 827 1.98 -39.56 -14.12
N ARG A 828 1.41 -39.99 -12.98
CA ARG A 828 1.93 -39.69 -11.63
C ARG A 828 3.34 -40.24 -11.41
N ALA A 829 3.59 -41.49 -11.80
CA ALA A 829 4.90 -42.13 -11.67
C ALA A 829 5.96 -41.44 -12.55
N LEU A 830 5.62 -41.18 -13.81
CA LEU A 830 6.50 -40.44 -14.73
C LEU A 830 6.81 -39.04 -14.21
N TYR A 831 5.80 -38.34 -13.69
CA TYR A 831 5.93 -37.03 -13.08
C TYR A 831 6.86 -37.05 -11.86
N SER A 832 6.67 -37.98 -10.91
CA SER A 832 7.50 -38.05 -9.71
C SER A 832 8.96 -38.35 -10.04
N VAL A 833 9.20 -39.27 -10.98
CA VAL A 833 10.56 -39.60 -11.42
C VAL A 833 11.20 -38.42 -12.16
N ALA A 834 10.47 -37.75 -13.05
CA ALA A 834 10.99 -36.59 -13.78
C ALA A 834 11.41 -35.44 -12.86
N ILE A 835 10.64 -35.15 -11.80
CA ILE A 835 11.00 -34.13 -10.80
C ILE A 835 12.22 -34.55 -10.00
N GLY A 836 12.27 -35.81 -9.55
CA GLY A 836 13.40 -36.33 -8.80
C GLY A 836 14.70 -36.26 -9.58
N ILE A 837 14.67 -36.60 -10.87
CA ILE A 837 15.81 -36.50 -11.77
C ILE A 837 16.21 -35.03 -11.97
N ALA A 838 15.26 -34.14 -12.27
CA ALA A 838 15.55 -32.73 -12.50
C ALA A 838 16.19 -32.04 -11.28
N LEU A 839 15.63 -32.25 -10.08
CA LEU A 839 16.17 -31.71 -8.83
C LEU A 839 17.51 -32.36 -8.46
N GLY A 840 17.63 -33.67 -8.64
CA GLY A 840 18.87 -34.41 -8.40
C GLY A 840 20.01 -33.89 -9.27
N ILE A 841 19.77 -33.73 -10.58
CA ILE A 841 20.75 -33.19 -11.51
C ILE A 841 21.11 -31.74 -11.14
N TYR A 842 20.12 -30.90 -10.82
CA TYR A 842 20.34 -29.52 -10.40
C TYR A 842 21.26 -29.43 -9.16
N ILE A 843 20.91 -30.11 -8.06
CA ILE A 843 21.69 -30.10 -6.82
C ILE A 843 23.11 -30.61 -7.08
N SER A 844 23.22 -31.67 -7.90
CA SER A 844 24.48 -32.29 -8.24
C SER A 844 25.40 -31.35 -9.04
N ALA A 845 24.86 -30.59 -10.01
CA ALA A 845 25.63 -29.70 -10.86
C ALA A 845 26.00 -28.36 -10.19
N GLU A 846 25.15 -27.86 -9.29
CA GLU A 846 25.35 -26.56 -8.63
C GLU A 846 26.27 -26.66 -7.41
N TYR A 847 26.11 -27.69 -6.58
CA TYR A 847 26.77 -27.77 -5.27
C TYR A 847 27.91 -28.80 -5.19
N PHE A 848 27.93 -29.82 -6.06
CA PHE A 848 28.86 -30.96 -5.96
C PHE A 848 29.72 -31.12 -7.21
N LEU A 849 30.61 -30.17 -7.51
CA LEU A 849 31.51 -30.27 -8.67
C LEU A 849 32.47 -31.49 -8.53
N GLN A 850 32.61 -32.27 -9.62
CA GLN A 850 33.64 -33.31 -9.86
C GLN A 850 33.53 -34.67 -9.13
N ALA A 851 32.34 -35.27 -8.99
CA ALA A 851 32.24 -36.70 -8.58
C ALA A 851 31.05 -37.44 -9.22
N ALA A 852 31.28 -38.17 -10.31
CA ALA A 852 30.25 -38.90 -11.06
C ALA A 852 29.43 -39.90 -10.21
N VAL A 853 30.09 -40.61 -9.30
CA VAL A 853 29.43 -41.59 -8.40
C VAL A 853 28.53 -40.88 -7.38
N LEU A 854 28.96 -39.71 -6.88
CA LEU A 854 28.18 -38.93 -5.93
C LEU A 854 26.95 -38.30 -6.63
N HIS A 855 27.09 -37.82 -7.86
CA HIS A 855 25.97 -37.33 -8.66
C HIS A 855 24.88 -38.41 -8.84
N ALA A 856 25.28 -39.65 -9.16
CA ALA A 856 24.33 -40.76 -9.30
C ALA A 856 23.59 -41.05 -7.99
N LEU A 857 24.29 -41.08 -6.85
CA LEU A 857 23.68 -41.30 -5.55
C LEU A 857 22.70 -40.18 -5.15
N ILE A 858 23.06 -38.91 -5.38
CA ILE A 858 22.19 -37.76 -5.10
C ILE A 858 20.95 -37.77 -6.00
N VAL A 859 21.09 -38.17 -7.27
CA VAL A 859 19.92 -38.32 -8.17
C VAL A 859 18.99 -39.42 -7.65
N ILE A 860 19.54 -40.57 -7.24
CA ILE A 860 18.74 -41.67 -6.67
C ILE A 860 18.01 -41.23 -5.39
N THR A 861 18.67 -40.49 -4.50
CA THR A 861 18.03 -40.01 -3.26
C THR A 861 16.89 -39.05 -3.54
N MET A 862 17.06 -38.12 -4.50
CA MET A 862 16.02 -37.18 -4.90
C MET A 862 14.85 -37.85 -5.64
N VAL A 863 15.11 -38.90 -6.43
CA VAL A 863 14.05 -39.73 -7.02
C VAL A 863 13.29 -40.49 -5.94
N CYS A 864 13.96 -41.09 -4.97
CA CYS A 864 13.29 -41.78 -3.86
C CYS A 864 12.43 -40.81 -3.03
N ALA A 865 12.96 -39.62 -2.71
CA ALA A 865 12.23 -38.60 -1.97
C ALA A 865 10.99 -38.09 -2.74
N SER A 866 11.13 -37.75 -4.03
CA SER A 866 10.02 -37.26 -4.85
C SER A 866 8.94 -38.33 -5.10
N VAL A 867 9.31 -39.59 -5.31
CA VAL A 867 8.35 -40.71 -5.39
C VAL A 867 7.62 -40.89 -4.07
N PHE A 868 8.33 -40.84 -2.94
CA PHE A 868 7.70 -40.94 -1.62
C PHE A 868 6.62 -39.86 -1.45
N VAL A 869 7.00 -38.59 -1.64
CA VAL A 869 6.13 -37.41 -1.48
C VAL A 869 4.90 -37.43 -2.40
N VAL A 870 5.09 -37.74 -3.69
CA VAL A 870 3.96 -37.70 -4.63
C VAL A 870 2.94 -38.80 -4.34
N PHE A 871 3.40 -39.99 -3.91
CA PHE A 871 2.53 -41.13 -3.61
C PHE A 871 1.98 -41.14 -2.18
N THR A 872 2.53 -40.33 -1.26
CA THR A 872 1.88 -40.02 0.03
C THR A 872 0.68 -39.10 -0.16
N HIS A 873 0.82 -38.01 -0.91
CA HIS A 873 -0.27 -37.08 -1.16
C HIS A 873 -1.36 -37.66 -2.08
N PHE A 874 -0.98 -38.49 -3.06
CA PHE A 874 -1.92 -39.21 -3.91
C PHE A 874 -1.69 -40.73 -3.81
N PRO A 875 -2.35 -41.42 -2.86
CA PRO A 875 -2.16 -42.85 -2.68
C PRO A 875 -2.68 -43.66 -3.88
N SER A 876 -2.07 -44.82 -4.11
CA SER A 876 -2.50 -45.83 -5.08
C SER A 876 -2.60 -47.19 -4.36
N ALA A 877 -3.29 -48.16 -4.96
CA ALA A 877 -3.41 -49.50 -4.36
C ALA A 877 -2.04 -50.19 -4.14
N SER A 878 -1.02 -49.82 -4.91
CA SER A 878 0.35 -50.32 -4.78
C SER A 878 1.23 -49.49 -3.82
N SER A 879 0.85 -48.25 -3.49
CA SER A 879 1.70 -47.35 -2.70
C SER A 879 1.86 -47.81 -1.25
N THR A 880 0.80 -48.35 -0.64
CA THR A 880 0.81 -48.80 0.77
C THR A 880 1.81 -49.92 1.05
N ARG A 881 2.16 -50.72 0.04
CA ARG A 881 3.15 -51.81 0.15
C ARG A 881 4.56 -51.37 -0.18
N LEU A 882 4.74 -50.44 -1.12
CA LEU A 882 6.05 -50.05 -1.65
C LEU A 882 6.68 -48.87 -0.89
N LEU A 883 5.90 -47.91 -0.39
CA LEU A 883 6.44 -46.69 0.24
C LEU A 883 7.36 -46.92 1.45
N PRO A 884 7.06 -47.85 2.38
CA PRO A 884 7.95 -48.14 3.51
C PRO A 884 9.34 -48.62 3.04
N TRP A 885 9.40 -49.38 1.96
CA TRP A 885 10.66 -49.84 1.37
C TRP A 885 11.43 -48.71 0.67
N VAL A 886 10.72 -47.79 0.02
CA VAL A 886 11.33 -46.58 -0.57
C VAL A 886 11.92 -45.68 0.52
N PHE A 887 11.23 -45.53 1.66
CA PHE A 887 11.76 -44.78 2.80
C PHE A 887 12.96 -45.48 3.45
N ALA A 888 12.92 -46.80 3.61
CA ALA A 888 14.06 -47.57 4.12
C ALA A 888 15.30 -47.42 3.22
N LEU A 889 15.11 -47.43 1.90
CA LEU A 889 16.17 -47.16 0.92
C LEU A 889 16.73 -45.73 1.09
N LEU A 890 15.87 -44.72 1.26
CA LEU A 890 16.29 -43.33 1.49
C LEU A 890 17.15 -43.19 2.77
N VAL A 891 16.73 -43.83 3.87
CA VAL A 891 17.49 -43.83 5.13
C VAL A 891 18.83 -44.56 4.98
N ALA A 892 18.88 -45.66 4.22
CA ALA A 892 20.11 -46.40 3.97
C ALA A 892 21.10 -45.62 3.09
N LEU A 893 20.62 -44.77 2.18
CA LEU A 893 21.47 -43.95 1.31
C LEU A 893 22.20 -42.83 2.08
N PHE A 894 21.67 -42.37 3.22
CA PHE A 894 22.29 -41.31 4.04
C PHE A 894 23.73 -41.64 4.49
N PRO A 895 23.99 -42.71 5.28
CA PRO A 895 25.34 -43.04 5.73
C PRO A 895 26.27 -43.41 4.55
N VAL A 896 25.75 -44.02 3.50
CA VAL A 896 26.52 -44.39 2.30
C VAL A 896 27.02 -43.14 1.57
N THR A 897 26.15 -42.15 1.36
CA THR A 897 26.51 -40.90 0.70
C THR A 897 27.48 -40.05 1.54
N TYR A 898 27.27 -39.97 2.85
CA TYR A 898 28.15 -39.25 3.77
C TYR A 898 29.57 -39.82 3.86
N LEU A 899 29.70 -41.16 3.93
CA LEU A 899 31.02 -41.83 4.00
C LEU A 899 31.76 -41.79 2.66
N LEU A 900 31.04 -41.94 1.54
CA LEU A 900 31.64 -42.01 0.20
C LEU A 900 32.16 -40.66 -0.28
N GLU A 901 31.47 -39.56 0.06
CA GLU A 901 31.98 -38.20 -0.10
C GLU A 901 33.31 -38.01 0.64
N GLY A 902 33.40 -38.56 1.85
CA GLY A 902 34.62 -38.51 2.65
C GLY A 902 35.81 -39.25 2.06
N GLN A 903 35.60 -40.39 1.40
CA GLN A 903 36.68 -41.23 0.86
C GLN A 903 37.15 -40.79 -0.53
N MET A 904 36.24 -40.37 -1.40
CA MET A 904 36.55 -40.06 -2.81
C MET A 904 37.44 -38.83 -2.98
N ARG A 905 37.25 -37.78 -2.15
CA ARG A 905 38.10 -36.57 -2.21
C ARG A 905 39.42 -36.73 -1.46
N ILE A 906 39.47 -37.54 -0.39
CA ILE A 906 40.74 -37.89 0.27
C ILE A 906 41.65 -38.65 -0.72
N LYS A 907 41.07 -39.57 -1.50
CA LYS A 907 41.81 -40.32 -2.53
C LYS A 907 42.27 -39.44 -3.70
N SER A 908 41.49 -38.44 -4.13
CA SER A 908 41.94 -37.51 -5.18
C SER A 908 43.06 -36.59 -4.70
N ILE A 909 43.01 -36.12 -3.44
CA ILE A 909 44.07 -35.30 -2.84
C ILE A 909 45.38 -36.11 -2.66
N LEU A 910 45.28 -37.39 -2.29
CA LEU A 910 46.44 -38.30 -2.15
C LEU A 910 47.05 -38.74 -3.49
N MET A 911 46.31 -38.56 -4.60
CA MET A 911 46.78 -38.94 -5.94
C MET A 911 47.46 -37.77 -6.67
N ASP A 912 47.16 -36.53 -6.28
CA ASP A 912 47.78 -35.29 -6.80
C ASP A 912 49.00 -34.84 -5.98
N SER A 913 49.24 -35.43 -4.80
CA SER A 913 50.35 -35.09 -3.88
C SER A 913 51.73 -35.61 -4.32
N GLY A 914 51.99 -35.63 -5.63
CA GLY A 914 53.26 -36.03 -6.21
C GLY A 914 53.80 -34.93 -7.11
N VAL A 915 54.21 -33.78 -6.54
CA VAL A 915 55.31 -32.86 -6.96
C VAL A 915 55.27 -31.54 -6.14
N GLU A 916 56.37 -31.29 -5.40
CA GLU A 916 56.99 -30.05 -4.85
C GLU A 916 56.22 -28.93 -4.07
N ASP A 917 56.63 -28.79 -2.79
CA ASP A 917 56.88 -27.65 -1.87
C ASP A 917 55.97 -26.39 -1.70
N MET A 918 55.69 -26.11 -0.42
CA MET A 918 55.21 -24.90 0.29
C MET A 918 53.96 -24.12 -0.19
N VAL A 919 53.53 -24.20 -1.45
CA VAL A 919 52.23 -23.64 -1.90
C VAL A 919 51.06 -24.64 -1.65
N GLU A 920 51.39 -25.87 -1.28
CA GLU A 920 50.46 -26.98 -1.03
C GLU A 920 49.64 -26.82 0.27
N GLU A 921 50.11 -26.11 1.29
CA GLU A 921 49.40 -26.06 2.59
C GLU A 921 48.10 -25.25 2.49
N ASP A 922 48.08 -24.13 1.79
CA ASP A 922 46.87 -23.34 1.54
C ASP A 922 45.90 -24.06 0.58
N TYR A 923 46.41 -24.78 -0.41
CA TYR A 923 45.59 -25.63 -1.29
C TYR A 923 44.98 -26.83 -0.53
N LYS A 924 45.73 -27.41 0.40
CA LYS A 924 45.27 -28.51 1.25
C LYS A 924 44.26 -28.03 2.30
N LEU A 925 44.48 -26.85 2.88
CA LEU A 925 43.53 -26.21 3.80
C LEU A 925 42.23 -25.84 3.07
N THR A 926 42.30 -25.21 1.89
CA THR A 926 41.13 -24.86 1.09
C THR A 926 40.38 -26.09 0.58
N ALA A 927 41.09 -27.16 0.20
CA ALA A 927 40.47 -28.44 -0.16
C ALA A 927 39.82 -29.15 1.05
N LEU A 928 40.44 -29.13 2.23
CA LEU A 928 39.85 -29.67 3.47
C LEU A 928 38.60 -28.89 3.88
N LEU A 929 38.64 -27.55 3.81
CA LEU A 929 37.49 -26.68 4.06
C LEU A 929 36.37 -26.92 3.03
N ALA A 930 36.70 -27.18 1.76
CA ALA A 930 35.72 -27.52 0.73
C ALA A 930 35.10 -28.91 0.93
N ILE A 931 35.84 -29.87 1.51
CA ILE A 931 35.31 -31.19 1.89
C ILE A 931 34.36 -31.06 3.08
N GLU A 932 34.74 -30.29 4.09
CA GLU A 932 33.90 -30.06 5.27
C GLU A 932 32.64 -29.25 4.93
N GLY A 933 32.75 -28.27 4.04
CA GLY A 933 31.63 -27.54 3.46
C GLY A 933 30.67 -28.44 2.66
N ALA A 934 31.20 -29.42 1.92
CA ALA A 934 30.36 -30.34 1.15
C ALA A 934 29.64 -31.37 2.06
N ARG A 935 30.33 -31.94 3.06
CA ARG A 935 29.71 -32.83 4.06
C ARG A 935 28.61 -32.15 4.87
N THR A 936 28.82 -30.89 5.27
CA THR A 936 27.81 -30.10 5.97
C THR A 936 26.62 -29.76 5.07
N SER A 937 26.85 -29.50 3.78
CA SER A 937 25.77 -29.31 2.80
C SER A 937 24.93 -30.59 2.59
N LEU A 938 25.57 -31.77 2.58
CA LEU A 938 24.90 -33.07 2.44
C LEU A 938 24.05 -33.39 3.69
N LEU A 939 24.57 -33.12 4.89
CA LEU A 939 23.78 -33.19 6.13
C LEU A 939 22.56 -32.26 6.06
N GLY A 940 22.73 -31.04 5.57
CA GLY A 940 21.63 -30.08 5.35
C GLY A 940 20.55 -30.61 4.39
N LEU A 941 20.96 -31.22 3.27
CA LEU A 941 20.04 -31.81 2.29
C LEU A 941 19.16 -32.91 2.90
N TYR A 942 19.77 -33.88 3.60
CA TYR A 942 19.02 -34.96 4.24
C TYR A 942 18.12 -34.47 5.38
N ALA A 943 18.58 -33.49 6.17
CA ALA A 943 17.72 -32.86 7.18
C ALA A 943 16.46 -32.25 6.55
N ALA A 944 16.61 -31.52 5.43
CA ALA A 944 15.49 -30.93 4.71
C ALA A 944 14.52 -32.00 4.14
N ILE A 945 15.05 -33.08 3.57
CA ILE A 945 14.22 -34.19 3.04
C ILE A 945 13.42 -34.86 4.17
N PHE A 946 14.07 -35.20 5.29
CA PHE A 946 13.38 -35.83 6.42
C PHE A 946 12.36 -34.88 7.07
N MET A 947 12.65 -33.58 7.14
CA MET A 947 11.70 -32.58 7.62
C MET A 947 10.45 -32.52 6.73
N LEU A 948 10.65 -32.52 5.40
CA LEU A 948 9.56 -32.49 4.43
C LEU A 948 8.67 -33.73 4.56
N ILE A 949 9.26 -34.92 4.63
CA ILE A 949 8.55 -36.19 4.82
C ILE A 949 7.76 -36.20 6.13
N ALA A 950 8.37 -35.76 7.23
CA ALA A 950 7.72 -35.67 8.53
C ALA A 950 6.49 -34.74 8.52
N LEU A 951 6.63 -33.57 7.89
CA LEU A 951 5.55 -32.60 7.75
C LEU A 951 4.39 -33.15 6.93
N GLU A 952 4.70 -33.78 5.80
CA GLU A 952 3.70 -34.33 4.89
C GLU A 952 2.88 -35.44 5.55
N ILE A 953 3.56 -36.39 6.20
CA ILE A 953 2.89 -37.46 6.95
C ILE A 953 1.99 -36.89 8.03
N LYS A 954 2.45 -35.84 8.75
CA LYS A 954 1.65 -35.19 9.79
C LYS A 954 0.40 -34.53 9.21
N PHE A 955 0.53 -33.88 8.06
CA PHE A 955 -0.58 -33.23 7.38
C PHE A 955 -1.62 -34.25 6.89
N GLU A 956 -1.18 -35.34 6.27
CA GLU A 956 -2.10 -36.37 5.77
C GLU A 956 -2.75 -37.20 6.88
N LEU A 957 -2.03 -37.50 7.97
CA LEU A 957 -2.66 -38.14 9.14
C LEU A 957 -3.75 -37.23 9.73
N ALA A 958 -3.52 -35.91 9.76
CA ALA A 958 -4.54 -34.96 10.23
C ALA A 958 -5.73 -34.83 9.28
N SER A 959 -5.51 -34.89 7.95
CA SER A 959 -6.57 -34.85 6.93
C SER A 959 -7.49 -36.08 7.05
N LEU A 960 -6.91 -37.28 7.12
CA LEU A 960 -7.62 -38.56 7.24
C LEU A 960 -8.42 -38.68 8.55
N LEU A 961 -7.87 -38.20 9.66
CA LEU A 961 -8.58 -38.18 10.95
C LEU A 961 -9.81 -37.26 10.91
N ARG A 962 -9.72 -36.12 10.21
CA ARG A 962 -10.83 -35.17 10.07
C ARG A 962 -11.95 -35.74 9.19
N GLU A 963 -11.60 -36.39 8.09
CA GLU A 963 -12.58 -37.00 7.18
C GLU A 963 -13.35 -38.14 7.87
N LYS A 964 -12.64 -39.03 8.58
CA LYS A 964 -13.26 -40.14 9.33
C LYS A 964 -14.11 -39.67 10.53
N ALA A 965 -13.76 -38.55 11.16
CA ALA A 965 -14.59 -37.94 12.19
C ALA A 965 -15.93 -37.43 11.63
N PHE A 966 -15.92 -36.92 10.40
CA PHE A 966 -17.12 -36.42 9.71
C PHE A 966 -18.04 -37.56 9.26
N GLU A 967 -17.49 -38.66 8.71
CA GLU A 967 -18.27 -39.86 8.36
C GLU A 967 -18.98 -40.49 9.56
N ARG A 968 -18.35 -40.45 10.74
CA ARG A 968 -18.92 -40.99 11.98
C ARG A 968 -20.05 -40.13 12.54
N GLY A 969 -20.07 -38.83 12.24
CA GLY A 969 -21.17 -37.92 12.55
C GLY A 969 -22.36 -38.05 11.59
N GLY A 970 -22.14 -38.47 10.34
CA GLY A 970 -23.18 -38.60 9.32
C GLY A 970 -24.03 -39.87 9.40
N ARG A 971 -23.56 -40.93 10.08
CA ARG A 971 -24.24 -42.25 10.14
C ARG A 971 -25.29 -42.41 11.24
N HIS A 972 -25.64 -41.36 11.98
CA HIS A 972 -26.66 -41.42 13.05
C HIS A 972 -27.97 -40.69 12.73
N ASN A 973 -28.20 -40.29 11.48
CA ASN A 973 -29.40 -39.54 11.07
C ASN A 973 -30.30 -40.23 10.03
N GLN A 974 -30.22 -41.55 9.86
CA GLN A 974 -31.14 -42.30 9.00
C GLN A 974 -31.68 -43.57 9.68
N SER A 975 -32.33 -43.42 10.83
CA SER A 975 -33.33 -44.40 11.33
C SER A 975 -33.98 -43.88 12.63
N ALA A 976 -34.83 -42.86 12.56
CA ALA A 976 -35.81 -42.57 13.62
C ALA A 976 -36.83 -41.54 13.13
N GLN A 977 -37.95 -42.04 12.59
CA GLN A 977 -39.14 -41.25 12.35
C GLN A 977 -40.29 -41.90 13.13
N SER A 978 -40.58 -41.41 14.34
CA SER A 978 -41.92 -41.38 14.95
C SER A 978 -41.91 -40.80 16.39
N SER A 979 -42.60 -39.66 16.51
CA SER A 979 -43.48 -39.21 17.62
C SER A 979 -43.03 -39.13 19.10
N SER A 980 -43.05 -37.87 19.58
CA SER A 980 -43.61 -37.34 20.84
C SER A 980 -43.06 -37.73 22.22
N ALA A 981 -42.54 -36.71 22.92
CA ALA A 981 -42.98 -36.23 24.25
C ALA A 981 -41.80 -35.80 25.16
N ASN A 982 -42.01 -34.66 25.83
CA ASN A 982 -41.08 -33.93 26.69
C ASN A 982 -40.42 -34.75 27.81
N PHE A 983 -39.09 -34.75 27.86
CA PHE A 983 -38.32 -34.87 29.10
C PHE A 983 -37.04 -34.03 29.02
N PRO A 984 -36.67 -33.24 30.05
CA PRO A 984 -35.47 -32.42 30.03
C PRO A 984 -34.22 -33.30 30.14
N ALA A 985 -33.23 -33.00 29.30
CA ALA A 985 -31.94 -33.67 29.22
C ALA A 985 -31.08 -33.40 30.47
N LYS A 986 -31.34 -34.13 31.56
CA LYS A 986 -30.54 -34.06 32.79
C LYS A 986 -30.23 -35.46 33.33
N MET A 987 -29.77 -36.38 32.48
CA MET A 987 -29.10 -37.62 32.91
C MET A 987 -28.42 -38.40 31.76
N ARG A 988 -27.67 -37.72 30.88
CA ARG A 988 -26.87 -38.40 29.84
C ARG A 988 -25.43 -37.91 29.70
N PHE A 989 -24.88 -37.25 30.71
CA PHE A 989 -23.49 -36.77 30.71
C PHE A 989 -22.52 -37.53 31.61
N MET A 990 -22.94 -38.63 32.25
CA MET A 990 -21.98 -39.55 32.91
C MET A 990 -21.36 -40.58 31.95
N GLN A 991 -21.93 -40.77 30.76
CA GLN A 991 -21.38 -41.70 29.76
C GLN A 991 -20.47 -41.00 28.73
N GLN A 992 -20.50 -39.67 28.66
CA GLN A 992 -19.62 -38.85 27.84
C GLN A 992 -18.32 -38.45 28.56
N ARG A 993 -18.16 -38.86 29.83
CA ARG A 993 -16.89 -38.78 30.59
C ARG A 993 -15.91 -39.91 30.27
N ARG A 994 -16.26 -40.79 29.31
CA ARG A 994 -15.37 -41.81 28.71
C ARG A 994 -15.12 -41.57 27.22
N ALA A 995 -15.12 -40.31 26.77
CA ALA A 995 -14.64 -39.93 25.43
C ALA A 995 -13.13 -39.60 25.42
N SER A 996 -12.34 -40.15 26.35
CA SER A 996 -10.88 -39.98 26.43
C SER A 996 -10.10 -41.27 26.21
N THR A 997 -10.77 -42.31 25.73
CA THR A 997 -10.11 -43.44 25.08
C THR A 997 -10.66 -43.47 23.68
N VAL A 998 -9.88 -42.97 22.72
CA VAL A 998 -9.95 -43.54 21.37
C VAL A 998 -9.74 -45.05 21.60
N PRO A 999 -10.76 -45.91 21.47
CA PRO A 999 -10.59 -47.29 21.84
C PRO A 999 -9.50 -47.87 20.95
N THR A 1000 -8.68 -48.74 21.52
CA THR A 1000 -7.67 -49.59 20.87
C THR A 1000 -8.15 -50.30 19.58
N PHE A 1001 -9.44 -50.24 19.28
CA PHE A 1001 -10.08 -50.72 18.06
C PHE A 1001 -9.92 -49.83 16.81
N THR A 1002 -9.69 -48.51 16.94
CA THR A 1002 -9.41 -47.63 15.78
C THR A 1002 -7.99 -47.80 15.25
N ILE A 1003 -7.04 -48.18 16.11
CA ILE A 1003 -5.65 -48.49 15.75
C ILE A 1003 -5.59 -49.82 14.98
N LYS A 1004 -6.31 -50.85 15.42
CA LYS A 1004 -6.43 -52.14 14.72
C LYS A 1004 -7.12 -52.07 13.34
N ARG A 1005 -7.88 -51.01 13.04
CA ARG A 1005 -8.54 -50.81 11.72
C ARG A 1005 -7.79 -49.84 10.81
N MET A 1006 -6.96 -48.94 11.37
CA MET A 1006 -5.91 -48.22 10.62
C MET A 1006 -4.77 -49.15 10.18
N ALA A 1007 -4.62 -50.29 10.87
CA ALA A 1007 -3.68 -51.36 10.51
C ALA A 1007 -3.92 -51.99 9.12
N ALA A 1008 -5.10 -51.83 8.52
CA ALA A 1008 -5.41 -52.43 7.21
C ALA A 1008 -4.93 -51.60 6.01
N GLU A 1009 -4.72 -50.28 6.15
CA GLU A 1009 -4.41 -49.39 5.00
C GLU A 1009 -3.30 -48.35 5.25
N GLY A 1010 -2.85 -48.10 6.49
CA GLY A 1010 -1.89 -47.01 6.77
C GLY A 1010 -1.05 -47.12 8.07
N ALA A 1011 -0.85 -48.34 8.58
CA ALA A 1011 -0.14 -48.61 9.84
C ALA A 1011 1.29 -48.03 9.90
N TRP A 1012 1.95 -47.95 8.75
CA TRP A 1012 3.35 -47.57 8.63
C TRP A 1012 3.59 -46.05 8.69
N MET A 1013 2.57 -45.22 8.40
CA MET A 1013 2.72 -43.77 8.27
C MET A 1013 3.20 -43.10 9.58
N PRO A 1014 2.60 -43.37 10.76
CA PRO A 1014 3.05 -42.77 12.02
C PRO A 1014 4.51 -43.14 12.37
N ALA A 1015 4.89 -44.41 12.16
CA ALA A 1015 6.24 -44.91 12.42
C ALA A 1015 7.28 -44.22 11.54
N VAL A 1016 7.03 -44.14 10.22
CA VAL A 1016 7.92 -43.46 9.27
C VAL A 1016 8.03 -41.96 9.58
N GLY A 1017 6.92 -41.29 9.92
CA GLY A 1017 6.92 -39.89 10.32
C GLY A 1017 7.77 -39.65 11.57
N ASN A 1018 7.64 -40.51 12.59
CA ASN A 1018 8.43 -40.42 13.82
C ASN A 1018 9.93 -40.60 13.55
N VAL A 1019 10.31 -41.63 12.78
CA VAL A 1019 11.72 -41.86 12.41
C VAL A 1019 12.28 -40.64 11.65
N ALA A 1020 11.53 -40.09 10.68
CA ALA A 1020 11.94 -38.90 9.94
C ALA A 1020 12.14 -37.68 10.86
N THR A 1021 11.23 -37.44 11.82
CA THR A 1021 11.36 -36.31 12.76
C THR A 1021 12.58 -36.43 13.67
N VAL A 1022 12.87 -37.62 14.17
CA VAL A 1022 14.01 -37.87 15.07
C VAL A 1022 15.32 -37.74 14.29
N MET A 1023 15.40 -38.31 13.08
CA MET A 1023 16.56 -38.18 12.20
C MET A 1023 16.81 -36.72 11.80
N CYS A 1024 15.76 -35.99 11.41
CA CYS A 1024 15.85 -34.55 11.12
C CYS A 1024 16.39 -33.77 12.31
N PHE A 1025 15.82 -33.97 13.50
CA PHE A 1025 16.25 -33.27 14.71
C PHE A 1025 17.71 -33.59 15.08
N ALA A 1026 18.12 -34.87 14.99
CA ALA A 1026 19.49 -35.29 15.24
C ALA A 1026 20.50 -34.66 14.26
N ILE A 1027 20.19 -34.67 12.96
CA ILE A 1027 21.05 -34.05 11.94
C ILE A 1027 21.13 -32.54 12.15
N CYS A 1028 20.04 -31.86 12.50
CA CYS A 1028 20.04 -30.44 12.82
C CYS A 1028 20.88 -30.09 14.06
N LEU A 1029 20.93 -30.96 15.07
CA LEU A 1029 21.83 -30.78 16.22
C LEU A 1029 23.31 -30.92 15.82
N ILE A 1030 23.63 -31.89 14.95
CA ILE A 1030 24.99 -32.06 14.41
C ILE A 1030 25.39 -30.82 13.59
N LEU A 1031 24.49 -30.32 12.75
CA LEU A 1031 24.69 -29.07 12.00
C LEU A 1031 24.88 -27.86 12.92
N ASN A 1032 24.15 -27.78 14.04
CA ASN A 1032 24.30 -26.69 15.01
C ASN A 1032 25.71 -26.66 15.62
N VAL A 1033 26.26 -27.83 15.95
CA VAL A 1033 27.62 -27.97 16.47
C VAL A 1033 28.64 -27.56 15.41
N ASN A 1034 28.51 -28.05 14.18
CA ASN A 1034 29.50 -27.81 13.12
C ASN A 1034 29.46 -26.38 12.54
N LEU A 1035 28.28 -25.76 12.39
CA LEU A 1035 28.14 -24.45 11.73
C LEU A 1035 28.20 -23.26 12.70
N THR A 1036 27.73 -23.43 13.94
CA THR A 1036 27.60 -22.31 14.90
C THR A 1036 28.39 -22.51 16.19
N GLY A 1037 29.20 -23.56 16.27
CA GLY A 1037 29.91 -23.94 17.49
C GLY A 1037 28.96 -24.33 18.64
N GLY A 1038 27.73 -24.78 18.33
CA GLY A 1038 26.76 -25.18 19.35
C GLY A 1038 25.96 -24.02 19.97
N SER A 1039 25.60 -23.01 19.18
CA SER A 1039 24.87 -21.82 19.66
C SER A 1039 23.64 -22.15 20.51
N ASN A 1040 23.53 -21.48 21.66
CA ASN A 1040 22.42 -21.63 22.60
C ASN A 1040 21.09 -21.08 22.07
N ARG A 1041 21.14 -20.21 21.05
CA ARG A 1041 19.93 -19.62 20.45
C ARG A 1041 19.26 -20.58 19.47
N ALA A 1042 20.03 -21.45 18.83
CA ALA A 1042 19.54 -22.36 17.79
C ALA A 1042 18.56 -23.41 18.33
N ILE A 1043 18.73 -23.87 19.57
CA ILE A 1043 17.83 -24.89 20.16
C ILE A 1043 16.37 -24.44 20.22
N PHE A 1044 16.12 -23.14 20.42
CA PHE A 1044 14.76 -22.58 20.42
C PHE A 1044 14.09 -22.66 19.05
N PHE A 1045 14.88 -22.66 17.98
CA PHE A 1045 14.40 -22.84 16.61
C PHE A 1045 14.32 -24.31 16.19
N LEU A 1046 15.18 -25.17 16.74
CA LEU A 1046 15.22 -26.61 16.42
C LEU A 1046 14.21 -27.45 17.20
N ALA A 1047 14.00 -27.17 18.48
CA ALA A 1047 13.10 -27.96 19.33
C ALA A 1047 11.64 -28.05 18.82
N PRO A 1048 11.05 -27.02 18.18
CA PRO A 1048 9.73 -27.12 17.57
C PRO A 1048 9.58 -28.22 16.50
N ILE A 1049 10.67 -28.73 15.90
CA ILE A 1049 10.62 -29.87 14.95
C ILE A 1049 9.95 -31.09 15.61
N LEU A 1050 10.13 -31.27 16.93
CA LEU A 1050 9.53 -32.39 17.68
C LEU A 1050 8.00 -32.31 17.80
N LEU A 1051 7.37 -31.18 17.45
CA LEU A 1051 5.90 -31.09 17.36
C LEU A 1051 5.31 -31.93 16.23
N LEU A 1052 6.15 -32.42 15.33
CA LEU A 1052 5.78 -33.29 14.22
C LEU A 1052 5.67 -34.77 14.63
N LEU A 1053 6.06 -35.13 15.86
CA LEU A 1053 5.88 -36.49 16.39
C LEU A 1053 4.40 -36.90 16.37
N ASN A 1054 4.17 -38.15 15.97
CA ASN A 1054 2.88 -38.81 15.87
C ASN A 1054 2.72 -39.86 16.97
N GLN A 1055 1.47 -40.08 17.38
CA GLN A 1055 1.14 -41.19 18.26
C GLN A 1055 1.27 -42.51 17.48
N ASP A 1056 2.06 -43.44 18.02
CA ASP A 1056 2.35 -44.73 17.41
C ASP A 1056 2.30 -45.84 18.47
N SER A 1057 1.94 -47.06 18.08
CA SER A 1057 1.88 -48.21 18.99
C SER A 1057 3.26 -48.75 19.36
N ASP A 1058 4.25 -48.54 18.49
CA ASP A 1058 5.51 -49.30 18.56
C ASP A 1058 6.64 -48.47 19.19
N LEU A 1059 6.78 -47.18 18.85
CA LEU A 1059 7.85 -46.32 19.38
C LEU A 1059 7.44 -45.44 20.57
N VAL A 1060 6.18 -44.97 20.62
CA VAL A 1060 5.73 -43.98 21.62
C VAL A 1060 4.30 -44.27 22.11
N ALA A 1061 4.07 -45.47 22.61
CA ALA A 1061 2.74 -45.97 23.03
C ALA A 1061 2.04 -45.12 24.11
N GLY A 1062 2.78 -44.30 24.87
CA GLY A 1062 2.27 -43.45 25.95
C GLY A 1062 1.95 -41.98 25.58
N PHE A 1063 2.17 -41.57 24.32
CA PHE A 1063 2.09 -40.17 23.89
C PHE A 1063 0.81 -39.90 23.12
N GLY A 1064 -0.07 -39.04 23.66
CA GLY A 1064 -1.31 -38.61 23.00
C GLY A 1064 -1.31 -37.13 22.65
N ASP A 1065 -2.38 -36.66 22.00
CA ASP A 1065 -2.54 -35.24 21.60
C ASP A 1065 -2.41 -34.24 22.75
N LYS A 1066 -2.68 -34.69 23.98
CA LYS A 1066 -2.51 -33.87 25.18
C LYS A 1066 -1.04 -33.58 25.43
N GLN A 1067 -0.12 -34.53 25.27
CA GLN A 1067 1.29 -34.33 25.61
C GLN A 1067 2.13 -33.66 24.52
N ARG A 1068 1.50 -33.08 23.48
CA ARG A 1068 2.19 -32.57 22.27
C ARG A 1068 3.37 -31.63 22.54
N TYR A 1069 3.27 -30.74 23.53
CA TYR A 1069 4.31 -29.74 23.83
C TYR A 1069 5.43 -30.26 24.73
N PHE A 1070 5.26 -31.43 25.36
CA PHE A 1070 6.21 -31.98 26.31
C PHE A 1070 7.61 -32.26 25.70
N PRO A 1071 7.75 -32.88 24.50
CA PRO A 1071 9.06 -33.14 23.91
C PRO A 1071 9.84 -31.87 23.60
N VAL A 1072 9.14 -30.78 23.24
CA VAL A 1072 9.78 -29.49 22.94
C VAL A 1072 10.36 -28.88 24.22
N THR A 1073 9.57 -28.85 25.29
CA THR A 1073 9.96 -28.18 26.54
C THR A 1073 11.06 -28.96 27.26
N ILE A 1074 10.97 -30.30 27.26
CA ILE A 1074 11.98 -31.15 27.88
C ILE A 1074 13.31 -31.09 27.13
N VAL A 1075 13.31 -31.11 25.80
CA VAL A 1075 14.54 -31.08 25.00
C VAL A 1075 15.26 -29.74 25.09
N ILE A 1076 14.54 -28.61 25.12
CA ILE A 1076 15.16 -27.29 25.38
C ILE A 1076 15.82 -27.28 26.76
N SER A 1077 15.11 -27.74 27.80
CA SER A 1077 15.65 -27.78 29.15
C SER A 1077 16.86 -28.72 29.27
N ALA A 1078 16.78 -29.92 28.70
CA ALA A 1078 17.85 -30.92 28.75
C ALA A 1078 19.08 -30.46 27.95
N TYR A 1079 18.91 -29.87 26.76
CA TYR A 1079 20.00 -29.34 25.96
C TYR A 1079 20.74 -28.21 26.70
N LEU A 1080 20.01 -27.25 27.28
CA LEU A 1080 20.63 -26.15 28.02
C LEU A 1080 21.34 -26.63 29.31
N VAL A 1081 20.79 -27.63 30.00
CA VAL A 1081 21.43 -28.24 31.16
C VAL A 1081 22.72 -28.97 30.75
N LEU A 1082 22.66 -29.83 29.72
CA LEU A 1082 23.79 -30.64 29.30
C LEU A 1082 24.92 -29.79 28.70
N THR A 1083 24.57 -28.76 27.93
CA THR A 1083 25.54 -27.78 27.44
C THR A 1083 26.07 -26.86 28.54
N SER A 1084 25.31 -26.56 29.59
CA SER A 1084 25.81 -25.79 30.74
C SER A 1084 26.79 -26.60 31.60
N LEU A 1085 26.52 -27.89 31.81
CA LEU A 1085 27.45 -28.81 32.46
C LEU A 1085 28.73 -28.97 31.66
N TYR A 1086 28.61 -29.09 30.32
CA TYR A 1086 29.78 -29.15 29.44
C TYR A 1086 30.63 -27.88 29.50
N SER A 1087 30.04 -26.68 29.46
CA SER A 1087 30.85 -25.46 29.59
C SER A 1087 31.46 -25.29 30.97
N ILE A 1088 30.75 -25.62 32.04
CA ILE A 1088 31.34 -25.58 33.40
C ILE A 1088 32.52 -26.55 33.49
N TRP A 1089 32.41 -27.73 32.87
CA TRP A 1089 33.49 -28.72 32.80
C TRP A 1089 34.68 -28.24 31.96
N GLU A 1090 34.42 -27.69 30.78
CA GLU A 1090 35.44 -27.16 29.87
C GLU A 1090 36.20 -25.99 30.49
N ASP A 1091 35.49 -25.04 31.11
CA ASP A 1091 36.07 -23.87 31.78
C ASP A 1091 36.91 -24.27 33.01
N VAL A 1092 36.55 -25.36 33.71
CA VAL A 1092 37.33 -25.90 34.84
C VAL A 1092 38.60 -26.62 34.37
N TRP A 1093 38.58 -27.25 33.19
CA TRP A 1093 39.71 -28.03 32.69
C TRP A 1093 40.69 -27.21 31.82
N HIS A 1094 40.20 -26.17 31.15
CA HIS A 1094 40.98 -25.33 30.23
C HIS A 1094 41.15 -23.87 30.72
N GLY A 1095 40.69 -23.54 31.93
CA GLY A 1095 40.67 -22.18 32.48
C GLY A 1095 42.04 -21.51 32.64
N ASN A 1096 42.15 -20.30 32.09
CA ASN A 1096 43.31 -19.42 32.14
C ASN A 1096 43.29 -18.56 33.43
N ALA A 1097 44.38 -18.55 34.19
CA ALA A 1097 44.49 -17.86 35.48
C ALA A 1097 44.62 -16.33 35.33
N GLY A 1098 43.51 -15.61 35.21
CA GLY A 1098 43.46 -14.14 35.20
C GLY A 1098 42.52 -13.58 36.25
N TRP A 1099 43.03 -12.84 37.23
CA TRP A 1099 42.24 -12.12 38.23
C TRP A 1099 41.59 -10.88 37.61
N GLY A 1100 40.27 -10.93 37.37
CA GLY A 1100 39.45 -9.79 36.99
C GLY A 1100 38.05 -9.93 37.58
N LEU A 1101 37.41 -8.82 37.96
CA LEU A 1101 36.13 -8.78 38.67
C LEU A 1101 34.94 -9.43 37.91
N GLU A 1102 35.13 -9.79 36.64
CA GLU A 1102 34.15 -10.47 35.77
C GLU A 1102 34.41 -11.98 35.61
N ILE A 1103 35.51 -12.52 36.14
CA ILE A 1103 35.86 -13.94 36.06
C ILE A 1103 36.23 -14.41 37.46
N GLY A 1104 35.40 -15.29 38.02
CA GLY A 1104 35.46 -15.74 39.41
C GLY A 1104 36.81 -16.35 39.81
N GLY A 1105 37.11 -16.29 41.11
CA GLY A 1105 38.31 -16.87 41.73
C GLY A 1105 38.42 -18.40 41.60
N PRO A 1106 39.14 -19.08 42.51
CA PRO A 1106 39.70 -20.44 42.30
C PRO A 1106 38.70 -21.38 41.62
N ASP A 1107 39.14 -22.15 40.62
CA ASP A 1107 38.31 -22.93 39.68
C ASP A 1107 37.19 -23.74 40.36
N TRP A 1108 37.42 -24.19 41.60
CA TRP A 1108 36.43 -24.86 42.43
C TRP A 1108 35.25 -23.98 42.89
N PHE A 1109 35.50 -22.72 43.28
CA PHE A 1109 34.44 -21.78 43.67
C PHE A 1109 33.57 -21.40 42.47
N PHE A 1110 34.18 -21.20 41.29
CA PHE A 1110 33.45 -20.99 40.04
C PHE A 1110 32.54 -22.18 39.72
N ALA A 1111 33.06 -23.41 39.81
CA ALA A 1111 32.31 -24.63 39.56
C ALA A 1111 31.14 -24.81 40.55
N VAL A 1112 31.41 -24.69 41.85
CA VAL A 1112 30.39 -24.87 42.91
C VAL A 1112 29.32 -23.78 42.83
N LYS A 1113 29.69 -22.51 42.60
CA LYS A 1113 28.74 -21.40 42.43
C LYS A 1113 27.79 -21.64 41.26
N ASN A 1114 28.33 -21.90 40.07
CA ASN A 1114 27.51 -22.05 38.86
C ASN A 1114 26.71 -23.36 38.86
N LEU A 1115 27.23 -24.44 39.47
CA LEU A 1115 26.49 -25.69 39.65
C LEU A 1115 25.33 -25.54 40.64
N ALA A 1116 25.52 -24.83 41.76
CA ALA A 1116 24.45 -24.51 42.70
C ALA A 1116 23.36 -23.64 42.06
N LEU A 1117 23.74 -22.63 41.27
CA LEU A 1117 22.80 -21.76 40.56
C LEU A 1117 22.07 -22.48 39.41
N LEU A 1118 22.68 -23.50 38.80
CA LEU A 1118 22.03 -24.39 37.84
C LEU A 1118 20.96 -25.26 38.52
N ILE A 1119 21.29 -25.91 39.64
CA ILE A 1119 20.36 -26.74 40.43
C ILE A 1119 19.13 -25.92 40.87
N LEU A 1120 19.34 -24.65 41.24
CA LEU A 1120 18.28 -23.73 41.65
C LEU A 1120 17.19 -23.54 40.57
N THR A 1121 17.51 -23.71 39.28
CA THR A 1121 16.53 -23.57 38.19
C THR A 1121 15.63 -24.79 38.01
N PHE A 1122 16.05 -25.99 38.43
CA PHE A 1122 15.36 -27.26 38.14
C PHE A 1122 13.91 -27.34 38.63
N PRO A 1123 13.53 -26.86 39.83
CA PRO A 1123 12.16 -26.97 40.32
C PRO A 1123 11.11 -26.37 39.37
N SER A 1124 11.42 -25.22 38.74
CA SER A 1124 10.50 -24.54 37.82
C SER A 1124 10.30 -25.33 36.51
N HIS A 1125 11.36 -25.89 35.94
CA HIS A 1125 11.32 -26.70 34.73
C HIS A 1125 10.65 -28.07 34.96
N ILE A 1126 10.90 -28.71 36.10
CA ILE A 1126 10.29 -30.00 36.46
C ILE A 1126 8.79 -29.85 36.69
N LEU A 1127 8.35 -28.82 37.44
CA LEU A 1127 6.93 -28.57 37.68
C LEU A 1127 6.19 -28.26 36.38
N PHE A 1128 6.78 -27.44 35.52
CA PHE A 1128 6.22 -27.11 34.22
C PHE A 1128 6.13 -28.33 33.29
N ASN A 1129 7.20 -29.12 33.15
CA ASN A 1129 7.18 -30.34 32.34
C ASN A 1129 6.18 -31.37 32.88
N ARG A 1130 6.04 -31.49 34.19
CA ARG A 1130 5.00 -32.32 34.82
C ARG A 1130 3.59 -31.81 34.51
N PHE A 1131 3.39 -30.50 34.55
CA PHE A 1131 2.13 -29.85 34.17
C PHE A 1131 1.78 -30.08 32.70
N VAL A 1132 2.74 -29.91 31.78
CA VAL A 1132 2.57 -30.18 30.34
C VAL A 1132 2.31 -31.67 30.07
N TRP A 1133 2.86 -32.59 30.88
CA TRP A 1133 2.58 -34.02 30.74
C TRP A 1133 1.16 -34.41 31.21
N SER A 1134 0.73 -33.91 32.37
CA SER A 1134 -0.54 -34.34 32.98
C SER A 1134 -1.75 -33.48 32.60
N TYR A 1135 -1.55 -32.22 32.20
CA TYR A 1135 -2.61 -31.20 31.98
C TYR A 1135 -3.59 -31.06 33.16
N THR A 1136 -3.20 -31.51 34.35
CA THR A 1136 -4.00 -31.45 35.57
C THR A 1136 -3.68 -30.15 36.32
N LYS A 1137 -4.72 -29.44 36.78
CA LYS A 1137 -4.53 -28.25 37.64
C LYS A 1137 -3.70 -28.62 38.87
N GLN A 1138 -2.53 -27.99 39.00
CA GLN A 1138 -1.75 -27.96 40.24
C GLN A 1138 -2.17 -26.74 41.08
N THR A 1139 -1.85 -26.74 42.38
CA THR A 1139 -2.20 -25.63 43.28
C THR A 1139 -1.51 -24.34 42.85
N ASP A 1140 -2.26 -23.24 42.77
CA ASP A 1140 -1.80 -21.94 42.23
C ASP A 1140 -0.60 -21.35 43.01
N SER A 1141 -0.34 -21.83 44.24
CA SER A 1141 0.80 -21.46 45.07
C SER A 1141 2.15 -22.02 44.60
N THR A 1142 2.17 -23.18 43.94
CA THR A 1142 3.42 -23.87 43.55
C THR A 1142 4.20 -23.20 42.42
N PRO A 1143 3.59 -22.72 41.31
CA PRO A 1143 4.33 -21.96 40.30
C PRO A 1143 4.70 -20.55 40.77
N LEU A 1144 3.91 -19.94 41.66
CA LEU A 1144 4.20 -18.60 42.19
C LEU A 1144 5.43 -18.59 43.11
N LEU A 1145 5.64 -19.67 43.86
CA LEU A 1145 6.77 -19.83 44.79
C LEU A 1145 8.09 -20.15 44.08
N THR A 1146 8.05 -20.72 42.88
CA THR A 1146 9.25 -21.02 42.08
C THR A 1146 9.73 -19.86 41.23
N LEU A 1147 8.93 -18.80 41.06
CA LEU A 1147 9.29 -17.59 40.31
C LEU A 1147 10.47 -16.81 40.94
N PRO A 1148 10.48 -16.48 42.25
CA PRO A 1148 11.62 -15.80 42.86
C PRO A 1148 12.89 -16.66 42.92
N LEU A 1149 12.74 -17.99 42.92
CA LEU A 1149 13.85 -18.94 42.97
C LEU A 1149 14.74 -18.85 41.72
N ASN A 1150 14.23 -18.36 40.58
CA ASN A 1150 14.99 -18.22 39.35
C ASN A 1150 15.75 -16.88 39.23
N LEU A 1151 15.46 -15.88 40.08
CA LEU A 1151 16.11 -14.55 40.03
C LEU A 1151 17.62 -14.60 40.36
N PRO A 1152 18.09 -15.35 41.37
CA PRO A 1152 19.53 -15.48 41.65
C PRO A 1152 20.29 -16.04 40.44
N SER A 1153 19.70 -17.00 39.73
CA SER A 1153 20.29 -17.60 38.52
C SER A 1153 20.36 -16.64 37.32
N ILE A 1154 19.61 -15.53 37.31
CA ILE A 1154 19.67 -14.51 36.25
C ILE A 1154 20.73 -13.45 36.56
N ILE A 1155 20.83 -13.07 37.84
CA ILE A 1155 21.64 -11.93 38.29
C ILE A 1155 23.09 -12.33 38.61
N ILE A 1156 23.30 -13.50 39.24
CA ILE A 1156 24.59 -13.85 39.89
C ILE A 1156 25.47 -14.78 39.03
N THR A 1157 24.91 -15.50 38.06
CA THR A 1157 25.67 -16.49 37.27
C THR A 1157 26.59 -15.83 36.25
N ASP A 1158 27.74 -16.44 36.00
CA ASP A 1158 28.66 -15.98 34.93
C ASP A 1158 28.31 -16.66 33.60
N VAL A 1159 27.68 -17.83 33.65
CA VAL A 1159 27.36 -18.63 32.46
C VAL A 1159 26.03 -18.18 31.83
N ILE A 1160 26.10 -17.65 30.60
CA ILE A 1160 24.92 -17.16 29.83
C ILE A 1160 23.82 -18.23 29.72
N LYS A 1161 24.19 -19.51 29.58
CA LYS A 1161 23.24 -20.64 29.49
C LYS A 1161 22.34 -20.74 30.72
N VAL A 1162 22.88 -20.51 31.91
CA VAL A 1162 22.13 -20.55 33.18
C VAL A 1162 21.21 -19.33 33.32
N LYS A 1163 21.64 -18.14 32.85
CA LYS A 1163 20.78 -16.94 32.78
C LYS A 1163 19.55 -17.19 31.91
N ILE A 1164 19.75 -17.77 30.72
CA ILE A 1164 18.67 -18.13 29.80
C ILE A 1164 17.73 -19.13 30.48
N LEU A 1165 18.27 -20.18 31.13
CA LEU A 1165 17.49 -21.21 31.82
C LEU A 1165 16.64 -20.64 32.98
N GLY A 1166 17.18 -19.68 33.74
CA GLY A 1166 16.45 -18.96 34.80
C GLY A 1166 15.33 -18.08 34.25
N LEU A 1167 15.58 -17.32 33.18
CA LEU A 1167 14.58 -16.49 32.49
C LEU A 1167 13.42 -17.35 31.94
N LEU A 1168 13.77 -18.50 31.38
CA LEU A 1168 12.83 -19.49 30.87
C LEU A 1168 11.99 -20.11 32.00
N GLY A 1169 12.59 -20.35 33.17
CA GLY A 1169 11.87 -20.79 34.37
C GLY A 1169 10.80 -19.80 34.85
N ILE A 1170 11.03 -18.49 34.72
CA ILE A 1170 10.02 -17.45 35.00
C ILE A 1170 8.89 -17.48 33.96
N ILE A 1171 9.23 -17.64 32.67
CA ILE A 1171 8.23 -17.73 31.60
C ILE A 1171 7.35 -18.98 31.80
N TYR A 1172 7.95 -20.11 32.15
CA TYR A 1172 7.24 -21.37 32.40
C TYR A 1172 6.27 -21.27 33.58
N SER A 1173 6.69 -20.68 34.70
CA SER A 1173 5.80 -20.50 35.85
C SER A 1173 4.63 -19.54 35.53
N LEU A 1174 4.89 -18.46 34.80
CA LEU A 1174 3.87 -17.48 34.37
C LEU A 1174 2.90 -18.09 33.34
N ALA A 1175 3.41 -18.83 32.36
CA ALA A 1175 2.61 -19.54 31.37
C ALA A 1175 1.70 -20.59 32.03
N GLN A 1176 2.25 -21.38 32.97
CA GLN A 1176 1.47 -22.34 33.75
C GLN A 1176 0.32 -21.66 34.51
N TYR A 1177 0.59 -20.52 35.14
CA TYR A 1177 -0.43 -19.73 35.86
C TYR A 1177 -1.53 -19.17 34.94
N LEU A 1178 -1.16 -18.59 33.78
CA LEU A 1178 -2.15 -18.04 32.85
C LEU A 1178 -3.03 -19.13 32.23
N ILE A 1179 -2.45 -20.26 31.84
CA ILE A 1179 -3.17 -21.38 31.24
C ILE A 1179 -4.11 -22.02 32.26
N SER A 1180 -3.66 -22.25 33.50
CA SER A 1180 -4.50 -22.81 34.56
C SER A 1180 -5.69 -21.90 34.88
N ARG A 1181 -5.47 -20.57 34.91
CA ARG A 1181 -6.51 -19.56 35.13
C ARG A 1181 -7.50 -19.48 33.97
N GLN A 1182 -7.03 -19.54 32.73
CA GLN A 1182 -7.91 -19.56 31.55
C GLN A 1182 -8.79 -20.81 31.55
N GLN A 1183 -8.21 -21.99 31.81
CA GLN A 1183 -8.96 -23.25 31.92
C GLN A 1183 -10.05 -23.17 32.99
N TYR A 1184 -9.74 -22.56 34.15
CA TYR A 1184 -10.70 -22.32 35.21
C TYR A 1184 -11.86 -21.42 34.77
N ILE A 1185 -11.58 -20.29 34.10
CA ILE A 1185 -12.61 -19.37 33.60
C ILE A 1185 -13.45 -20.02 32.50
N THR A 1186 -12.85 -20.79 31.59
CA THR A 1186 -13.62 -21.52 30.57
C THR A 1186 -14.46 -22.64 31.16
N GLY A 1187 -13.97 -23.30 32.22
CA GLY A 1187 -14.74 -24.30 32.97
C GLY A 1187 -15.92 -23.68 33.69
N LEU A 1188 -15.74 -22.51 34.32
CA LEU A 1188 -16.81 -21.73 34.96
C LEU A 1188 -17.86 -21.19 33.98
N LYS A 1189 -17.52 -21.01 32.70
CA LYS A 1189 -18.51 -20.66 31.66
C LYS A 1189 -19.34 -21.86 31.18
N TYR A 1190 -18.90 -23.08 31.51
CA TYR A 1190 -19.50 -24.34 31.08
C TYR A 1190 -20.34 -25.01 32.18
N ILE A 1191 -20.07 -24.65 33.44
CA ILE A 1191 -20.90 -24.90 34.63
C ILE A 1191 -21.97 -23.81 34.68
#